data_AF-A0A8J5MJW1-F1
#
_entry.id   AF-A0A8J5MJW1-F1
#
_cell.length_a   1.000
_cell.length_b   1.000
_cell.length_c   1.000
_cell.angle_alpha   90.00
_cell.angle_beta   90.00
_cell.angle_gamma   90.00
#
_symmetry.space_group_name_H-M   'P 1'
#
loop_
_entity.id
_entity.type
_entity.pdbx_description
1 polymer ?
#
loop_
_entity_poly.entity_id
_entity_poly.type
_entity_poly.pdbx_seq_one_letter_code
_entity_poly.pdbx_strand_id
1 'polypeptide(L)'
;MTPPATTPSAAVKSVSNTTTEASTATSGTTYMNTHHSTPPHPTRMTDRDSTSTSVVDSEGRLLKKVLEVVEREKLVTGMSETQKVVDFHHPQHLQKLLQLEIRREGRTLTEAQEVLEKVVQYSVKTQHPHFYNQLYAGIDEVALTGAWLTEALNTNQHTFEVAPVFIMVEHFVISKLVELFGWQQGDGIFSPGGSMSNMYGLVLARYRAHPEVKRRGNSSTRPLVILTSDQALKEAVKEARRSGGDPFFVNATAGSTVFGAFDPLEEVADVCEEEGLWLHVDACWGGTAILSRTYSHLLQGIHRADSISWNPHKMLGVSLQCSPFIVKHQTLTIHPSPSDSHYPPTTLGLSLPTHHPQTLTIHPSPSDSHYPPTTLRLSLPTHHPQTLTIHPSPSDSHYPPTTLRLSLPTHHPQTLTTHPDSPSDSHYPPVTLTIHPPPSDSHYPPTTLRLSLPTHHPQTLTIHPSPSDSHYPPTTLRLSLPTHHPQGLLHEANSASASYLFQQDKFYDTSYDTGDKSFQCGRKVDAFKLYLVMSLHGLDELERRVDAAFSASRYLYDQVLARPGFRPVLDRCQCTNTCFWYIPPSLRGQPETQEWWEKLSKVAPELKTRMIKAGSMMIGYQPVKEKGLVNFVRMINTCVPAPTNQHMEQVLDQLEALGADL
;
A
#
# COMPACT_ATOMS: atom_id res chain seq x y z
N MET A 1 8.09 -4.55 55.90
CA MET A 1 7.92 -5.59 56.95
C MET A 1 7.53 -6.89 56.29
N THR A 2 7.85 -8.01 56.93
CA THR A 2 7.78 -9.39 56.43
C THR A 2 6.34 -9.96 56.36
N PRO A 3 6.11 -11.03 55.56
CA PRO A 3 4.86 -11.78 55.54
C PRO A 3 4.85 -12.93 56.57
N PRO A 4 3.69 -13.54 56.87
CA PRO A 4 3.60 -14.86 57.48
C PRO A 4 3.47 -15.97 56.40
N ALA A 5 3.98 -17.15 56.71
CA ALA A 5 3.87 -18.37 55.89
C ALA A 5 3.34 -19.53 56.76
N THR A 6 2.74 -20.56 56.14
CA THR A 6 2.91 -21.99 56.50
C THR A 6 2.14 -22.95 55.56
N THR A 7 2.86 -23.64 54.65
CA THR A 7 3.11 -25.11 54.53
C THR A 7 2.07 -26.19 54.99
N PRO A 8 2.19 -27.51 54.62
CA PRO A 8 3.17 -28.18 53.71
C PRO A 8 2.67 -29.37 52.79
N SER A 9 3.56 -29.77 51.86
CA SER A 9 3.98 -31.17 51.51
C SER A 9 3.02 -32.25 50.94
N ALA A 10 3.41 -32.77 49.76
CA ALA A 10 3.62 -34.22 49.54
C ALA A 10 4.83 -34.44 48.61
N ALA A 11 5.63 -35.49 48.82
CA ALA A 11 6.99 -35.60 48.30
C ALA A 11 7.21 -36.70 47.25
N VAL A 12 8.19 -36.47 46.37
CA VAL A 12 8.75 -37.46 45.43
C VAL A 12 9.74 -38.38 46.17
N LYS A 13 9.76 -39.67 45.85
CA LYS A 13 10.80 -40.62 46.26
C LYS A 13 11.33 -41.46 45.09
N SER A 14 12.65 -41.54 45.02
CA SER A 14 13.45 -42.43 44.17
C SER A 14 13.86 -43.71 44.92
N VAL A 15 13.96 -44.86 44.24
CA VAL A 15 14.89 -45.97 44.57
C VAL A 15 15.32 -46.65 43.26
N SER A 16 16.52 -47.24 43.24
CA SER A 16 17.25 -47.81 42.09
C SER A 16 17.47 -49.34 42.21
N ASN A 17 18.30 -49.89 41.29
CA ASN A 17 18.98 -51.22 41.33
C ASN A 17 18.16 -52.44 40.79
N THR A 18 18.72 -53.46 40.12
CA THR A 18 20.09 -53.74 39.58
C THR A 18 20.07 -54.96 38.61
N THR A 19 21.06 -55.08 37.71
CA THR A 19 21.62 -56.33 37.08
C THR A 19 20.68 -57.22 36.23
N THR A 20 21.08 -57.91 35.15
CA THR A 20 22.39 -58.36 34.56
C THR A 20 22.18 -58.64 33.03
N GLU A 21 23.13 -58.94 32.13
CA GLU A 21 24.59 -59.21 32.19
C GLU A 21 25.38 -58.76 30.92
N ALA A 22 25.58 -59.65 29.91
CA ALA A 22 26.68 -59.65 28.92
C ALA A 22 26.30 -60.51 27.67
N SER A 23 26.99 -60.53 26.52
CA SER A 23 28.43 -60.31 26.27
C SER A 23 28.80 -59.87 24.82
N THR A 24 30.08 -59.50 24.68
CA THR A 24 30.88 -58.97 23.56
C THR A 24 30.98 -59.80 22.25
N ALA A 25 31.23 -59.12 21.11
CA ALA A 25 32.51 -59.23 20.36
C ALA A 25 32.64 -58.31 19.11
N THR A 26 33.86 -57.78 18.92
CA THR A 26 34.50 -57.21 17.71
C THR A 26 34.65 -58.25 16.57
N SER A 27 35.02 -58.01 15.29
CA SER A 27 35.65 -56.91 14.51
C SER A 27 35.66 -57.31 13.00
N GLY A 28 35.98 -56.40 12.07
CA GLY A 28 36.70 -56.79 10.83
C GLY A 28 36.25 -56.16 9.50
N THR A 29 37.13 -55.35 8.90
CA THR A 29 37.02 -54.81 7.53
C THR A 29 37.61 -55.75 6.47
N THR A 30 36.97 -55.89 5.30
CA THR A 30 37.69 -56.13 4.01
C THR A 30 36.91 -55.59 2.80
N TYR A 31 37.63 -54.95 1.87
CA TYR A 31 37.16 -54.64 0.50
C TYR A 31 37.23 -55.88 -0.41
N MET A 32 36.38 -55.98 -1.44
CA MET A 32 36.75 -56.50 -2.78
C MET A 32 35.65 -56.23 -3.82
N ASN A 33 36.05 -55.93 -5.07
CA ASN A 33 35.18 -55.78 -6.24
C ASN A 33 34.83 -57.14 -6.86
N THR A 34 33.64 -57.24 -7.48
CA THR A 34 33.47 -58.00 -8.74
C THR A 34 32.32 -57.44 -9.59
N HIS A 35 32.51 -57.44 -10.91
CA HIS A 35 31.50 -57.11 -11.92
C HIS A 35 30.57 -58.30 -12.22
N HIS A 36 29.43 -57.96 -12.86
CA HIS A 36 28.78 -58.64 -14.00
C HIS A 36 27.35 -59.19 -13.84
N SER A 37 26.57 -58.88 -14.89
CA SER A 37 25.46 -59.65 -15.47
C SER A 37 24.08 -59.57 -14.81
N THR A 38 23.29 -58.60 -15.28
CA THR A 38 21.82 -58.64 -15.30
C THR A 38 21.29 -59.82 -16.14
N PRO A 39 20.42 -60.70 -15.61
CA PRO A 39 19.57 -61.56 -16.41
C PRO A 39 18.28 -60.82 -16.83
N PRO A 40 17.70 -61.10 -18.02
CA PRO A 40 16.46 -60.47 -18.46
C PRO A 40 15.26 -61.10 -17.74
N HIS A 41 14.43 -60.30 -17.08
CA HIS A 41 13.12 -60.75 -16.62
C HIS A 41 12.04 -60.55 -17.70
N PRO A 42 11.04 -61.45 -17.78
CA PRO A 42 10.26 -61.66 -18.98
C PRO A 42 9.17 -60.61 -19.19
N THR A 43 8.82 -60.40 -20.45
CA THR A 43 7.63 -59.67 -20.90
C THR A 43 6.37 -60.22 -20.26
N ARG A 44 5.93 -59.60 -19.17
CA ARG A 44 4.59 -59.77 -18.63
C ARG A 44 3.71 -58.69 -19.25
N MET A 45 2.93 -59.07 -20.26
CA MET A 45 1.69 -58.35 -20.58
C MET A 45 0.92 -58.25 -19.27
N THR A 46 0.80 -57.03 -18.77
CA THR A 46 -0.06 -56.69 -17.64
C THR A 46 -1.22 -55.90 -18.22
N ASP A 47 -2.43 -56.27 -17.80
CA ASP A 47 -3.66 -55.69 -18.30
C ASP A 47 -3.63 -54.16 -18.16
N ARG A 48 -3.83 -53.46 -19.28
CA ARG A 48 -4.15 -52.03 -19.27
C ARG A 48 -5.60 -51.84 -18.86
N ASP A 49 -5.88 -52.16 -17.59
CA ASP A 49 -7.07 -51.71 -16.87
C ASP A 49 -6.81 -51.70 -15.35
N SER A 50 -5.66 -51.13 -14.96
CA SER A 50 -5.54 -50.55 -13.62
C SER A 50 -6.33 -49.23 -13.62
N THR A 51 -7.58 -49.29 -13.18
CA THR A 51 -8.42 -48.12 -12.89
C THR A 51 -7.70 -47.24 -11.86
N SER A 52 -7.04 -46.18 -12.35
CA SER A 52 -6.40 -45.19 -11.48
C SER A 52 -7.49 -44.50 -10.67
N THR A 53 -7.62 -44.89 -9.40
CA THR A 53 -8.53 -44.30 -8.40
C THR A 53 -8.06 -42.94 -7.89
N SER A 54 -6.92 -42.45 -8.39
CA SER A 54 -6.40 -41.12 -8.09
C SER A 54 -7.36 -40.03 -8.55
N VAL A 55 -7.69 -39.11 -7.64
CA VAL A 55 -8.41 -37.85 -7.94
C VAL A 55 -7.66 -36.94 -8.93
N VAL A 56 -6.33 -37.13 -9.04
CA VAL A 56 -5.46 -36.40 -9.97
C VAL A 56 -5.01 -37.33 -11.10
N ASP A 57 -5.12 -36.85 -12.33
CA ASP A 57 -4.67 -37.52 -13.55
C ASP A 57 -3.99 -36.53 -14.50
N SER A 58 -3.28 -37.06 -15.50
CA SER A 58 -2.62 -36.29 -16.55
C SER A 58 -3.57 -35.55 -17.48
N GLU A 59 -4.88 -35.81 -17.41
CA GLU A 59 -5.91 -35.14 -18.22
C GLU A 59 -6.50 -33.90 -17.51
N GLY A 60 -6.13 -33.66 -16.24
CA GLY A 60 -6.61 -32.53 -15.45
C GLY A 60 -8.11 -32.57 -15.16
N ARG A 61 -8.73 -33.75 -15.07
CA ARG A 61 -10.21 -33.86 -14.95
C ARG A 61 -10.78 -33.12 -13.74
N LEU A 62 -10.07 -33.08 -12.61
CA LEU A 62 -10.47 -32.30 -11.44
C LEU A 62 -10.53 -30.79 -11.71
N LEU A 63 -9.56 -30.24 -12.46
CA LEU A 63 -9.55 -28.81 -12.83
C LEU A 63 -10.69 -28.48 -13.80
N LYS A 64 -10.99 -29.38 -14.74
CA LYS A 64 -12.18 -29.27 -15.62
C LYS A 64 -13.47 -29.22 -14.79
N LYS A 65 -13.59 -30.04 -13.73
CA LYS A 65 -14.74 -29.95 -12.80
C LYS A 65 -14.85 -28.61 -12.08
N VAL A 66 -13.74 -27.97 -11.71
CA VAL A 66 -13.79 -26.61 -11.13
C VAL A 66 -14.35 -25.61 -12.15
N LEU A 67 -13.90 -25.67 -13.42
CA LEU A 67 -14.42 -24.80 -14.49
C LEU A 67 -15.91 -25.03 -14.76
N GLU A 68 -16.34 -26.30 -14.89
CA GLU A 68 -17.74 -26.68 -15.05
C GLU A 68 -18.62 -26.12 -13.92
N VAL A 69 -18.16 -26.18 -12.66
CA VAL A 69 -18.89 -25.63 -11.50
C VAL A 69 -18.94 -24.09 -11.55
N VAL A 70 -17.84 -23.41 -11.90
CA VAL A 70 -17.81 -21.94 -12.00
C VAL A 70 -18.78 -21.43 -13.07
N GLU A 71 -18.84 -22.10 -14.22
CA GLU A 71 -19.75 -21.78 -15.33
C GLU A 71 -21.21 -22.08 -14.95
N ARG A 72 -21.50 -23.31 -14.48
CA ARG A 72 -22.85 -23.77 -14.10
C ARG A 72 -23.48 -22.91 -13.02
N GLU A 73 -22.72 -22.57 -11.98
CA GLU A 73 -23.18 -21.77 -10.85
C GLU A 73 -23.06 -20.25 -11.10
N LYS A 74 -22.57 -19.85 -12.29
CA LYS A 74 -22.39 -18.46 -12.73
C LYS A 74 -21.64 -17.57 -11.74
N LEU A 75 -20.53 -18.09 -11.20
CA LEU A 75 -19.75 -17.42 -10.14
C LEU A 75 -18.94 -16.20 -10.61
N VAL A 76 -19.14 -15.74 -11.85
CA VAL A 76 -18.41 -14.64 -12.48
C VAL A 76 -19.38 -13.77 -13.29
N THR A 77 -20.07 -14.36 -14.27
CA THR A 77 -20.93 -13.66 -15.22
C THR A 77 -22.39 -14.07 -15.11
N GLY A 78 -23.29 -13.10 -14.91
CA GLY A 78 -24.74 -13.32 -15.01
C GLY A 78 -25.39 -14.16 -13.91
N MET A 79 -24.86 -14.10 -12.68
CA MET A 79 -25.51 -14.69 -11.49
C MET A 79 -26.97 -14.20 -11.36
N SER A 80 -27.90 -15.10 -11.05
CA SER A 80 -29.34 -14.78 -11.04
C SER A 80 -29.76 -14.16 -9.71
N GLU A 81 -30.53 -13.07 -9.74
CA GLU A 81 -31.21 -12.50 -8.56
C GLU A 81 -32.15 -13.50 -7.84
N THR A 82 -32.53 -14.59 -8.51
CA THR A 82 -33.34 -15.67 -7.92
C THR A 82 -32.54 -16.67 -7.09
N GLN A 83 -31.20 -16.61 -7.11
CA GLN A 83 -30.35 -17.45 -6.26
C GLN A 83 -30.21 -16.82 -4.87
N LYS A 84 -29.98 -17.64 -3.83
CA LYS A 84 -29.64 -17.10 -2.50
C LYS A 84 -28.23 -16.52 -2.50
N VAL A 85 -28.06 -15.33 -1.91
CA VAL A 85 -26.74 -14.77 -1.56
C VAL A 85 -25.98 -15.70 -0.62
N VAL A 86 -26.68 -16.37 0.29
CA VAL A 86 -26.14 -17.41 1.17
C VAL A 86 -27.25 -18.36 1.60
N ASP A 87 -26.96 -19.67 1.63
CA ASP A 87 -27.78 -20.63 2.36
C ASP A 87 -27.22 -20.75 3.78
N PHE A 88 -27.71 -19.92 4.69
CA PHE A 88 -27.09 -19.74 6.01
C PHE A 88 -27.35 -20.91 6.95
N HIS A 89 -26.27 -21.47 7.50
CA HIS A 89 -26.30 -22.50 8.54
C HIS A 89 -25.42 -22.10 9.73
N HIS A 90 -25.90 -22.35 10.95
CA HIS A 90 -25.08 -22.19 12.15
C HIS A 90 -23.88 -23.17 12.14
N PRO A 91 -22.72 -22.83 12.73
CA PRO A 91 -21.49 -23.62 12.59
C PRO A 91 -21.63 -25.11 12.94
N GLN A 92 -22.36 -25.44 14.00
CA GLN A 92 -22.57 -26.83 14.45
C GLN A 92 -23.46 -27.64 13.49
N HIS A 93 -24.29 -26.99 12.69
CA HIS A 93 -25.07 -27.65 11.64
C HIS A 93 -24.25 -27.75 10.35
N LEU A 94 -23.59 -26.66 9.94
CA LEU A 94 -22.73 -26.65 8.75
C LEU A 94 -21.61 -27.69 8.83
N GLN A 95 -20.99 -27.88 10.00
CA GLN A 95 -19.99 -28.93 10.22
C GLN A 95 -20.53 -30.35 9.92
N LYS A 96 -21.81 -30.61 10.22
CA LYS A 96 -22.48 -31.90 9.93
C LYS A 96 -22.84 -32.07 8.46
N LEU A 97 -23.11 -30.98 7.74
CA LEU A 97 -23.36 -30.98 6.28
C LEU A 97 -22.06 -31.19 5.49
N LEU A 98 -20.99 -30.49 5.89
CA LEU A 98 -19.68 -30.55 5.24
C LEU A 98 -18.96 -31.87 5.51
N GLN A 99 -19.09 -32.44 6.72
CA GLN A 99 -18.41 -33.69 7.13
C GLN A 99 -16.89 -33.60 6.95
N LEU A 100 -16.30 -32.52 7.48
CA LEU A 100 -14.88 -32.22 7.34
C LEU A 100 -14.02 -33.29 8.04
N GLU A 101 -13.24 -34.02 7.24
CA GLU A 101 -12.35 -35.09 7.69
C GLU A 101 -11.08 -35.14 6.82
N ILE A 102 -9.98 -35.60 7.41
CA ILE A 102 -8.73 -35.91 6.71
C ILE A 102 -8.49 -37.40 6.89
N ARG A 103 -8.58 -38.17 5.79
CA ARG A 103 -8.37 -39.63 5.76
C ARG A 103 -6.91 -39.97 5.43
N ARG A 104 -6.50 -41.21 5.69
CA ARG A 104 -5.22 -41.77 5.22
C ARG A 104 -5.26 -42.12 3.73
N GLU A 105 -6.41 -42.57 3.26
CA GLU A 105 -6.66 -42.90 1.85
C GLU A 105 -7.17 -41.67 1.10
N GLY A 106 -6.84 -41.59 -0.20
CA GLY A 106 -7.32 -40.52 -1.08
C GLY A 106 -8.83 -40.65 -1.37
N ARG A 107 -9.44 -39.54 -1.75
CA ARG A 107 -10.82 -39.51 -2.28
C ARG A 107 -10.84 -39.87 -3.76
N THR A 108 -11.96 -40.39 -4.23
CA THR A 108 -12.29 -40.52 -5.65
C THR A 108 -12.58 -39.17 -6.30
N LEU A 109 -12.59 -39.09 -7.64
CA LEU A 109 -13.00 -37.89 -8.38
C LEU A 109 -14.45 -37.47 -8.05
N THR A 110 -15.36 -38.43 -7.84
CA THR A 110 -16.75 -38.17 -7.44
C THR A 110 -16.83 -37.55 -6.05
N GLU A 111 -16.17 -38.13 -5.04
CA GLU A 111 -16.11 -37.55 -3.68
C GLU A 111 -15.44 -36.16 -3.66
N ALA A 112 -14.50 -35.89 -4.58
CA ALA A 112 -13.91 -34.57 -4.72
C ALA A 112 -14.88 -33.56 -5.35
N GLN A 113 -15.66 -33.97 -6.36
CA GLN A 113 -16.73 -33.14 -6.93
C GLN A 113 -17.78 -32.81 -5.86
N GLU A 114 -18.21 -33.76 -5.03
CA GLU A 114 -19.13 -33.51 -3.92
C GLU A 114 -18.58 -32.46 -2.92
N VAL A 115 -17.27 -32.47 -2.65
CA VAL A 115 -16.63 -31.45 -1.80
C VAL A 115 -16.67 -30.07 -2.47
N LEU A 116 -16.35 -29.98 -3.76
CA LEU A 116 -16.43 -28.72 -4.52
C LEU A 116 -17.86 -28.16 -4.54
N GLU A 117 -18.85 -29.01 -4.79
CA GLU A 117 -20.26 -28.63 -4.84
C GLU A 117 -20.77 -28.16 -3.47
N LYS A 118 -20.43 -28.86 -2.37
CA LYS A 118 -20.75 -28.40 -1.01
C LYS A 118 -20.09 -27.06 -0.67
N VAL A 119 -18.82 -26.86 -1.06
CA VAL A 119 -18.11 -25.59 -0.84
C VAL A 119 -18.84 -24.46 -1.55
N VAL A 120 -19.22 -24.63 -2.81
CA VAL A 120 -19.96 -23.58 -3.54
C VAL A 120 -21.36 -23.38 -2.96
N GLN A 121 -22.12 -24.46 -2.69
CA GLN A 121 -23.48 -24.40 -2.16
C GLN A 121 -23.57 -23.53 -0.90
N TYR A 122 -22.77 -23.83 0.13
CA TYR A 122 -22.86 -23.19 1.44
C TYR A 122 -22.00 -21.92 1.58
N SER A 123 -21.19 -21.56 0.59
CA SER A 123 -20.45 -20.29 0.58
C SER A 123 -21.35 -19.10 0.23
N VAL A 124 -20.99 -17.94 0.78
CA VAL A 124 -21.56 -16.65 0.38
C VAL A 124 -21.21 -16.36 -1.08
N LYS A 125 -22.21 -15.99 -1.87
CA LYS A 125 -22.08 -15.56 -3.26
C LYS A 125 -21.75 -14.06 -3.28
N THR A 126 -20.47 -13.72 -3.13
CA THR A 126 -20.04 -12.31 -3.08
C THR A 126 -20.22 -11.57 -4.41
N GLN A 127 -20.48 -12.32 -5.48
CA GLN A 127 -20.78 -11.82 -6.83
C GLN A 127 -22.25 -11.48 -7.06
N HIS A 128 -23.13 -11.81 -6.11
CA HIS A 128 -24.56 -11.57 -6.24
C HIS A 128 -24.87 -10.06 -6.24
N PRO A 129 -25.78 -9.55 -7.10
CA PRO A 129 -26.17 -8.14 -7.14
C PRO A 129 -26.59 -7.56 -5.78
N HIS A 130 -27.21 -8.38 -4.92
CA HIS A 130 -27.62 -7.99 -3.57
C HIS A 130 -26.60 -8.28 -2.44
N PHE A 131 -25.31 -8.40 -2.76
CA PHE A 131 -24.22 -8.47 -1.78
C PHE A 131 -23.56 -7.10 -1.55
N TYR A 132 -23.88 -6.46 -0.42
CA TYR A 132 -23.44 -5.11 -0.03
C TYR A 132 -22.76 -5.11 1.36
N ASN A 133 -22.23 -6.25 1.79
CA ASN A 133 -21.82 -6.47 3.19
C ASN A 133 -20.45 -5.87 3.50
N GLN A 134 -19.59 -5.76 2.49
CA GLN A 134 -18.16 -5.45 2.61
C GLN A 134 -17.77 -4.30 1.68
N LEU A 135 -16.56 -3.78 1.85
CA LEU A 135 -15.95 -2.84 0.89
C LEU A 135 -15.50 -3.54 -0.41
N TYR A 136 -15.97 -4.75 -0.68
CA TYR A 136 -15.77 -5.48 -1.92
C TYR A 136 -17.08 -6.22 -2.22
N ALA A 137 -17.41 -6.33 -3.50
CA ALA A 137 -18.42 -7.23 -4.05
C ALA A 137 -17.96 -7.63 -5.45
N GLY A 138 -18.68 -8.55 -6.09
CA GLY A 138 -18.31 -8.99 -7.43
C GLY A 138 -17.02 -9.81 -7.48
N ILE A 139 -16.65 -10.15 -8.70
CA ILE A 139 -15.28 -10.38 -9.11
C ILE A 139 -15.19 -9.99 -10.58
N ASP A 140 -14.23 -9.14 -10.94
CA ASP A 140 -14.03 -8.81 -12.36
C ASP A 140 -13.47 -10.02 -13.11
N GLU A 141 -14.05 -10.35 -14.27
CA GLU A 141 -13.67 -11.53 -15.07
C GLU A 141 -12.21 -11.49 -15.55
N VAL A 142 -11.73 -10.30 -15.92
CA VAL A 142 -10.34 -10.09 -16.32
C VAL A 142 -9.41 -10.24 -15.10
N ALA A 143 -9.81 -9.71 -13.94
CA ALA A 143 -9.08 -9.90 -12.69
C ALA A 143 -9.01 -11.37 -12.25
N LEU A 144 -10.06 -12.16 -12.52
CA LEU A 144 -10.08 -13.60 -12.24
C LEU A 144 -9.19 -14.38 -13.20
N THR A 145 -9.21 -14.03 -14.50
CA THR A 145 -8.31 -14.61 -15.51
C THR A 145 -6.84 -14.39 -15.12
N GLY A 146 -6.48 -13.17 -14.71
CA GLY A 146 -5.16 -12.85 -14.19
C GLY A 146 -4.78 -13.64 -12.93
N ALA A 147 -5.72 -13.82 -12.00
CA ALA A 147 -5.51 -14.62 -10.80
C ALA A 147 -5.30 -16.10 -11.12
N TRP A 148 -6.16 -16.72 -11.93
CA TRP A 148 -6.04 -18.14 -12.30
C TRP A 148 -4.75 -18.46 -13.04
N LEU A 149 -4.32 -17.61 -13.98
CA LEU A 149 -3.03 -17.77 -14.64
C LEU A 149 -1.86 -17.61 -13.65
N THR A 150 -2.01 -16.74 -12.65
CA THR A 150 -1.02 -16.58 -11.57
C THR A 150 -0.93 -17.82 -10.69
N GLU A 151 -2.07 -18.37 -10.21
CA GLU A 151 -2.07 -19.61 -9.40
C GLU A 151 -1.50 -20.79 -10.19
N ALA A 152 -1.77 -20.87 -11.50
CA ALA A 152 -1.27 -21.94 -12.37
C ALA A 152 0.25 -21.87 -12.59
N LEU A 153 0.83 -20.66 -12.61
CA LEU A 153 2.27 -20.45 -12.75
C LEU A 153 3.03 -20.55 -11.41
N ASN A 154 2.34 -20.33 -10.27
CA ASN A 154 2.81 -20.60 -8.91
C ASN A 154 4.27 -20.15 -8.61
N THR A 155 4.65 -18.96 -9.09
CA THR A 155 5.95 -18.35 -8.79
C THR A 155 5.84 -17.25 -7.72
N ASN A 156 6.98 -16.70 -7.32
CA ASN A 156 7.13 -15.90 -6.12
C ASN A 156 7.84 -14.57 -6.44
N GLN A 157 7.22 -13.46 -6.04
CA GLN A 157 7.58 -12.09 -6.42
C GLN A 157 8.71 -11.52 -5.53
N HIS A 158 9.93 -12.03 -5.68
CA HIS A 158 11.11 -11.58 -4.91
C HIS A 158 12.39 -11.38 -5.75
N THR A 159 12.67 -12.22 -6.75
CA THR A 159 13.86 -12.11 -7.61
C THR A 159 13.51 -12.24 -9.09
N PHE A 160 14.23 -11.51 -9.95
CA PHE A 160 14.00 -11.49 -11.39
C PHE A 160 14.20 -12.88 -12.02
N GLU A 161 15.11 -13.69 -11.48
CA GLU A 161 15.39 -15.07 -11.92
C GLU A 161 14.18 -16.01 -11.90
N VAL A 162 13.27 -15.89 -10.93
CA VAL A 162 12.12 -16.80 -10.78
C VAL A 162 10.80 -16.21 -11.27
N ALA A 163 10.72 -14.88 -11.36
CA ALA A 163 9.50 -14.16 -11.72
C ALA A 163 9.75 -13.00 -12.73
N PRO A 164 10.54 -13.20 -13.81
CA PRO A 164 11.05 -12.09 -14.63
C PRO A 164 9.94 -11.24 -15.24
N VAL A 165 8.93 -11.89 -15.84
CA VAL A 165 7.75 -11.22 -16.41
C VAL A 165 6.98 -10.45 -15.34
N PHE A 166 6.79 -11.05 -14.17
CA PHE A 166 5.95 -10.48 -13.12
C PHE A 166 6.62 -9.32 -12.36
N ILE A 167 7.95 -9.29 -12.21
CA ILE A 167 8.60 -8.08 -11.66
C ILE A 167 8.60 -6.95 -12.68
N MET A 168 8.74 -7.23 -13.98
CA MET A 168 8.57 -6.20 -15.02
C MET A 168 7.14 -5.62 -15.02
N VAL A 169 6.12 -6.47 -14.88
CA VAL A 169 4.72 -6.03 -14.75
C VAL A 169 4.51 -5.22 -13.47
N GLU A 170 5.06 -5.64 -12.33
CA GLU A 170 4.93 -4.86 -11.09
C GLU A 170 5.64 -3.52 -11.17
N HIS A 171 6.87 -3.46 -11.69
CA HIS A 171 7.58 -2.20 -11.93
C HIS A 171 6.78 -1.25 -12.83
N PHE A 172 6.21 -1.77 -13.93
CA PHE A 172 5.36 -0.99 -14.83
C PHE A 172 4.10 -0.47 -14.12
N VAL A 173 3.38 -1.34 -13.40
CA VAL A 173 2.16 -0.97 -12.68
C VAL A 173 2.48 0.07 -11.60
N ILE A 174 3.48 -0.15 -10.75
CA ILE A 174 3.89 0.82 -9.72
C ILE A 174 4.23 2.17 -10.35
N SER A 175 4.99 2.19 -11.46
CA SER A 175 5.31 3.45 -12.17
C SER A 175 4.05 4.17 -12.65
N LYS A 176 3.06 3.43 -13.19
CA LYS A 176 1.77 3.99 -13.62
C LYS A 176 0.90 4.46 -12.45
N LEU A 177 1.02 3.86 -11.26
CA LEU A 177 0.33 4.34 -10.06
C LEU A 177 0.98 5.60 -9.49
N VAL A 178 2.31 5.68 -9.50
CA VAL A 178 3.07 6.90 -9.16
C VAL A 178 2.61 8.08 -10.04
N GLU A 179 2.54 7.88 -11.37
CA GLU A 179 1.99 8.88 -12.31
C GLU A 179 0.53 9.22 -11.99
N LEU A 180 -0.34 8.21 -11.80
CA LEU A 180 -1.78 8.38 -11.59
C LEU A 180 -2.12 9.18 -10.32
N PHE A 181 -1.33 9.04 -9.26
CA PHE A 181 -1.49 9.81 -8.02
C PHE A 181 -0.72 11.15 -8.01
N GLY A 182 -0.21 11.58 -9.17
CA GLY A 182 0.34 12.93 -9.38
C GLY A 182 1.82 13.07 -9.02
N TRP A 183 2.59 11.98 -8.99
CA TRP A 183 4.04 12.02 -8.78
C TRP A 183 4.81 11.75 -10.09
N GLN A 184 5.94 12.43 -10.26
CA GLN A 184 6.86 12.16 -11.38
C GLN A 184 7.76 10.95 -11.13
N GLN A 185 8.09 10.69 -9.86
CA GLN A 185 8.99 9.60 -9.44
C GLN A 185 8.58 9.06 -8.06
N GLY A 186 8.72 7.75 -7.89
CA GLY A 186 8.39 7.03 -6.66
C GLY A 186 8.79 5.55 -6.76
N ASP A 187 8.77 4.89 -5.61
CA ASP A 187 8.93 3.44 -5.49
C ASP A 187 7.62 2.82 -4.96
N GLY A 188 7.52 1.50 -4.96
CA GLY A 188 6.34 0.82 -4.45
C GLY A 188 6.44 -0.69 -4.45
N ILE A 189 5.46 -1.33 -3.82
CA ILE A 189 5.38 -2.78 -3.68
C ILE A 189 3.93 -3.22 -3.46
N PHE A 190 3.53 -4.38 -3.97
CA PHE A 190 2.25 -4.98 -3.62
C PHE A 190 2.36 -5.74 -2.28
N SER A 191 1.45 -5.43 -1.35
CA SER A 191 1.36 -6.06 -0.02
C SER A 191 0.10 -6.94 0.12
N PRO A 192 0.04 -7.84 1.12
CA PRO A 192 -1.09 -8.72 1.37
C PRO A 192 -2.22 -7.98 2.12
N GLY A 193 -2.75 -6.94 1.46
CA GLY A 193 -3.85 -6.09 1.96
C GLY A 193 -3.40 -4.77 2.58
N GLY A 194 -4.33 -3.80 2.57
CA GLY A 194 -4.08 -2.40 2.92
C GLY A 194 -3.54 -2.17 4.33
N SER A 195 -3.90 -3.01 5.31
CA SER A 195 -3.31 -2.95 6.66
C SER A 195 -1.79 -3.09 6.64
N MET A 196 -1.26 -3.89 5.71
CA MET A 196 0.18 -4.04 5.52
C MET A 196 0.78 -2.91 4.68
N SER A 197 0.01 -2.29 3.77
CA SER A 197 0.41 -1.07 3.06
C SER A 197 0.57 0.11 4.04
N ASN A 198 -0.40 0.32 4.95
CA ASN A 198 -0.29 1.34 6.00
C ASN A 198 0.87 1.05 6.96
N MET A 199 1.15 -0.23 7.24
CA MET A 199 2.33 -0.64 8.01
C MET A 199 3.65 -0.31 7.29
N TYR A 200 3.73 -0.48 5.96
CA TYR A 200 4.88 0.02 5.19
C TYR A 200 5.03 1.53 5.38
N GLY A 201 3.97 2.33 5.19
CA GLY A 201 3.99 3.78 5.41
C GLY A 201 4.58 4.18 6.76
N LEU A 202 4.09 3.55 7.83
CA LEU A 202 4.58 3.76 9.20
C LEU A 202 6.04 3.33 9.40
N VAL A 203 6.45 2.19 8.83
CA VAL A 203 7.84 1.69 8.93
C VAL A 203 8.81 2.61 8.19
N LEU A 204 8.44 3.09 6.99
CA LEU A 204 9.28 4.03 6.22
C LEU A 204 9.39 5.39 6.91
N ALA A 205 8.28 5.93 7.42
CA ALA A 205 8.28 7.16 8.20
C ALA A 205 9.19 7.08 9.42
N ARG A 206 9.09 5.98 10.17
CA ARG A 206 9.93 5.75 11.36
C ARG A 206 11.40 5.55 10.98
N TYR A 207 11.69 4.86 9.89
CA TYR A 207 13.07 4.69 9.41
C TYR A 207 13.68 6.03 8.93
N ARG A 208 12.89 6.90 8.29
CA ARG A 208 13.31 8.25 7.90
C ARG A 208 13.64 9.13 9.11
N ALA A 209 12.77 9.12 10.12
CA ALA A 209 12.96 9.94 11.32
C ALA A 209 14.07 9.39 12.24
N HIS A 210 14.10 8.06 12.43
CA HIS A 210 14.95 7.36 13.41
C HIS A 210 15.54 6.05 12.81
N PRO A 211 16.48 6.13 11.85
CA PRO A 211 17.02 4.95 11.17
C PRO A 211 17.72 3.96 12.12
N GLU A 212 18.24 4.46 13.26
CA GLU A 212 18.85 3.64 14.31
C GLU A 212 17.86 2.67 14.98
N VAL A 213 16.55 2.94 14.95
CA VAL A 213 15.51 2.04 15.48
C VAL A 213 15.57 0.67 14.81
N LYS A 214 15.95 0.59 13.53
CA LYS A 214 16.13 -0.68 12.81
C LYS A 214 17.15 -1.61 13.50
N ARG A 215 18.14 -1.05 14.19
CA ARG A 215 19.21 -1.80 14.88
C ARG A 215 19.09 -1.80 16.41
N ARG A 216 18.51 -0.75 17.01
CA ARG A 216 18.48 -0.51 18.46
C ARG A 216 17.09 -0.65 19.08
N GLY A 217 16.03 -0.69 18.27
CA GLY A 217 14.64 -0.70 18.73
C GLY A 217 14.13 0.65 19.25
N ASN A 218 12.81 0.75 19.46
CA ASN A 218 12.13 1.98 19.89
C ASN A 218 12.60 2.51 21.26
N SER A 219 13.26 1.68 22.10
CA SER A 219 13.81 2.12 23.39
C SER A 219 15.00 3.08 23.26
N SER A 220 15.53 3.27 22.04
CA SER A 220 16.61 4.22 21.76
C SER A 220 16.12 5.63 21.41
N THR A 221 14.82 5.85 21.26
CA THR A 221 14.20 7.15 20.91
C THR A 221 13.36 7.70 22.07
N ARG A 222 12.85 8.93 21.90
CA ARG A 222 11.70 9.41 22.68
C ARG A 222 10.45 8.59 22.35
N PRO A 223 9.36 8.69 23.14
CA PRO A 223 8.08 8.08 22.79
C PRO A 223 7.58 8.62 21.45
N LEU A 224 7.68 7.79 20.40
CA LEU A 224 7.24 8.16 19.05
C LEU A 224 5.71 8.23 19.00
N VAL A 225 5.19 9.33 18.45
CA VAL A 225 3.75 9.59 18.36
C VAL A 225 3.30 9.50 16.91
N ILE A 226 2.26 8.69 16.69
CA ILE A 226 1.50 8.67 15.43
C ILE A 226 0.22 9.45 15.62
N LEU A 227 -0.19 10.19 14.59
CA LEU A 227 -1.42 10.97 14.58
C LEU A 227 -2.33 10.48 13.46
N THR A 228 -3.63 10.66 13.65
CA THR A 228 -4.62 10.60 12.57
C THR A 228 -5.03 12.03 12.22
N SER A 229 -5.46 12.22 10.98
CA SER A 229 -6.27 13.37 10.58
C SER A 229 -7.44 13.59 11.56
N ASP A 230 -7.49 14.78 12.14
CA ASP A 230 -8.60 15.32 12.93
C ASP A 230 -8.56 16.84 12.82
N GLN A 231 -9.69 17.51 13.06
CA GLN A 231 -9.82 18.99 12.98
C GLN A 231 -8.87 19.72 13.93
N ALA A 232 -8.37 19.03 14.96
CA ALA A 232 -7.41 19.55 15.94
C ALA A 232 -5.95 19.11 15.68
N LEU A 233 -5.60 18.59 14.49
CA LEU A 233 -4.28 18.00 14.20
C LEU A 233 -3.10 18.87 14.67
N LYS A 234 -3.11 20.17 14.37
CA LYS A 234 -2.02 21.09 14.78
C LYS A 234 -1.88 21.24 16.29
N GLU A 235 -2.97 21.19 17.05
CA GLU A 235 -2.92 21.17 18.51
C GLU A 235 -2.49 19.80 19.05
N ALA A 236 -2.87 18.70 18.38
CA ALA A 236 -2.40 17.36 18.73
C ALA A 236 -0.88 17.20 18.54
N VAL A 237 -0.30 17.80 17.50
CA VAL A 237 1.17 17.86 17.29
C VAL A 237 1.85 18.62 18.44
N LYS A 238 1.34 19.81 18.78
CA LYS A 238 1.86 20.60 19.91
C LYS A 238 1.75 19.85 21.23
N GLU A 239 0.64 19.16 21.47
CA GLU A 239 0.41 18.39 22.69
C GLU A 239 1.35 17.19 22.80
N ALA A 240 1.56 16.46 21.71
CA ALA A 240 2.51 15.35 21.64
C ALA A 240 3.91 15.80 22.06
N ARG A 241 4.39 16.91 21.49
CA ARG A 241 5.70 17.50 21.84
C ARG A 241 5.73 18.04 23.28
N ARG A 242 4.67 18.70 23.75
CA ARG A 242 4.55 19.22 25.12
C ARG A 242 4.60 18.10 26.16
N SER A 243 4.06 16.93 25.84
CA SER A 243 4.13 15.71 26.65
C SER A 243 5.47 14.96 26.54
N GLY A 244 6.47 15.52 25.84
CA GLY A 244 7.80 14.92 25.66
C GLY A 244 7.86 13.80 24.61
N GLY A 245 6.77 13.59 23.87
CA GLY A 245 6.72 12.69 22.72
C GLY A 245 7.31 13.31 21.45
N ASP A 246 7.44 12.47 20.43
CA ASP A 246 8.06 12.82 19.16
C ASP A 246 7.09 12.46 18.00
N PRO A 247 6.23 13.40 17.57
CA PRO A 247 5.34 13.17 16.45
C PRO A 247 6.15 13.11 15.15
N PHE A 248 5.95 12.05 14.37
CA PHE A 248 6.72 11.81 13.12
C PHE A 248 5.85 11.37 11.93
N PHE A 249 4.58 11.05 12.15
CA PHE A 249 3.71 10.41 11.15
C PHE A 249 2.25 10.83 11.35
N VAL A 250 1.60 11.23 10.26
CA VAL A 250 0.17 11.51 10.17
C VAL A 250 -0.45 10.57 9.15
N ASN A 251 -1.51 9.84 9.56
CA ASN A 251 -2.37 9.09 8.66
C ASN A 251 -3.61 9.93 8.33
N ALA A 252 -3.71 10.41 7.09
CA ALA A 252 -4.95 10.89 6.50
C ALA A 252 -5.72 9.73 5.84
N THR A 253 -7.05 9.80 5.82
CA THR A 253 -7.93 8.76 5.26
C THR A 253 -8.73 9.31 4.08
N ALA A 254 -8.48 8.76 2.90
CA ALA A 254 -9.27 9.03 1.70
C ALA A 254 -10.34 7.94 1.53
N GLY A 255 -11.54 8.20 2.06
CA GLY A 255 -12.67 7.29 2.06
C GLY A 255 -12.69 6.36 3.29
N SER A 256 -13.18 6.85 4.42
CA SER A 256 -13.25 6.08 5.66
C SER A 256 -14.19 4.87 5.57
N THR A 257 -13.85 3.78 6.27
CA THR A 257 -14.53 2.47 6.15
C THR A 257 -16.03 2.50 6.47
N VAL A 258 -16.48 3.38 7.36
CA VAL A 258 -17.91 3.49 7.72
C VAL A 258 -18.62 4.52 6.86
N PHE A 259 -18.22 5.78 6.96
CA PHE A 259 -18.93 6.91 6.35
C PHE A 259 -18.53 7.21 4.90
N GLY A 260 -17.43 6.64 4.40
CA GLY A 260 -16.86 7.05 3.12
C GLY A 260 -16.37 8.50 3.14
N ALA A 261 -15.95 8.99 4.30
CA ALA A 261 -15.51 10.38 4.45
C ALA A 261 -14.08 10.55 3.92
N PHE A 262 -13.79 11.72 3.35
CA PHE A 262 -12.45 12.09 2.90
C PHE A 262 -11.92 13.22 3.78
N ASP A 263 -10.72 13.04 4.32
CA ASP A 263 -10.04 14.10 5.07
C ASP A 263 -9.52 15.19 4.14
N PRO A 264 -9.41 16.46 4.59
CA PRO A 264 -8.93 17.57 3.77
C PRO A 264 -7.41 17.46 3.56
N LEU A 265 -6.98 16.73 2.52
CA LEU A 265 -5.57 16.35 2.37
C LEU A 265 -4.64 17.56 2.17
N GLU A 266 -5.11 18.66 1.55
CA GLU A 266 -4.33 19.91 1.45
C GLU A 266 -4.05 20.51 2.84
N GLU A 267 -5.09 20.69 3.67
CA GLU A 267 -4.97 21.24 5.03
C GLU A 267 -4.10 20.35 5.93
N VAL A 268 -4.22 19.02 5.78
CA VAL A 268 -3.38 18.07 6.50
C VAL A 268 -1.93 18.12 6.00
N ALA A 269 -1.71 18.28 4.70
CA ALA A 269 -0.38 18.44 4.12
C ALA A 269 0.30 19.75 4.58
N ASP A 270 -0.43 20.87 4.64
CA ASP A 270 0.08 22.13 5.18
C ASP A 270 0.65 21.95 6.60
N VAL A 271 -0.10 21.26 7.48
CA VAL A 271 0.36 20.96 8.85
C VAL A 271 1.53 19.98 8.85
N CYS A 272 1.55 18.97 7.97
CA CYS A 272 2.67 18.03 7.91
C CYS A 272 3.96 18.68 7.42
N GLU A 273 3.87 19.57 6.43
CA GLU A 273 5.01 20.31 5.87
C GLU A 273 5.53 21.35 6.87
N GLU A 274 4.65 22.12 7.53
CA GLU A 274 5.03 23.08 8.59
C GLU A 274 5.72 22.38 9.78
N GLU A 275 5.24 21.20 10.17
CA GLU A 275 5.69 20.49 11.38
C GLU A 275 6.74 19.40 11.11
N GLY A 276 7.15 19.20 9.85
CA GLY A 276 8.18 18.23 9.44
C GLY A 276 7.76 16.76 9.59
N LEU A 277 6.47 16.45 9.44
CA LEU A 277 5.88 15.13 9.68
C LEU A 277 5.71 14.36 8.36
N TRP A 278 5.82 13.02 8.42
CA TRP A 278 5.48 12.17 7.28
C TRP A 278 3.97 12.15 7.05
N LEU A 279 3.52 12.50 5.84
CA LEU A 279 2.11 12.34 5.45
C LEU A 279 1.88 11.00 4.73
N HIS A 280 1.11 10.12 5.36
CA HIS A 280 0.57 8.93 4.71
C HIS A 280 -0.91 9.11 4.42
N VAL A 281 -1.35 8.74 3.21
CA VAL A 281 -2.77 8.71 2.84
C VAL A 281 -3.22 7.25 2.70
N ASP A 282 -4.05 6.79 3.63
CA ASP A 282 -4.85 5.58 3.46
C ASP A 282 -5.97 5.88 2.46
N ALA A 283 -5.66 5.66 1.19
CA ALA A 283 -6.62 5.68 0.09
C ALA A 283 -7.13 4.28 -0.25
N CYS A 284 -7.04 3.29 0.67
CA CYS A 284 -7.38 1.90 0.39
C CYS A 284 -8.79 1.75 -0.20
N TRP A 285 -9.73 2.59 0.22
CA TRP A 285 -11.11 2.60 -0.29
C TRP A 285 -11.34 3.69 -1.33
N GLY A 286 -11.22 4.96 -0.94
CA GLY A 286 -11.56 6.12 -1.76
C GLY A 286 -10.56 6.43 -2.87
N GLY A 287 -9.34 5.86 -2.85
CA GLY A 287 -8.32 6.09 -3.87
C GLY A 287 -8.76 5.72 -5.29
N THR A 288 -9.77 4.84 -5.42
CA THR A 288 -10.37 4.47 -6.71
C THR A 288 -11.04 5.66 -7.41
N ALA A 289 -11.40 6.72 -6.67
CA ALA A 289 -11.94 7.96 -7.22
C ALA A 289 -10.94 8.70 -8.14
N ILE A 290 -9.62 8.42 -8.06
CA ILE A 290 -8.60 8.99 -8.95
C ILE A 290 -8.84 8.64 -10.42
N LEU A 291 -9.51 7.51 -10.68
CA LEU A 291 -9.86 7.06 -12.03
C LEU A 291 -11.00 7.88 -12.65
N SER A 292 -11.69 8.72 -11.87
CA SER A 292 -12.82 9.53 -12.35
C SER A 292 -12.48 11.02 -12.41
N ARG A 293 -12.68 11.64 -13.57
CA ARG A 293 -12.62 13.08 -13.77
C ARG A 293 -13.74 13.80 -12.99
N THR A 294 -14.86 13.11 -12.72
CA THR A 294 -15.97 13.60 -11.90
C THR A 294 -15.62 13.63 -10.40
N TYR A 295 -14.93 12.61 -9.88
CA TYR A 295 -14.74 12.41 -8.41
C TYR A 295 -13.30 12.51 -7.90
N SER A 296 -12.29 12.62 -8.76
CA SER A 296 -10.87 12.78 -8.37
C SER A 296 -10.61 13.99 -7.48
N HIS A 297 -11.46 15.02 -7.52
CA HIS A 297 -11.43 16.17 -6.60
C HIS A 297 -11.53 15.77 -5.11
N LEU A 298 -12.10 14.60 -4.79
CA LEU A 298 -12.13 14.06 -3.41
C LEU A 298 -10.73 13.67 -2.90
N LEU A 299 -9.74 13.61 -3.78
CA LEU A 299 -8.34 13.32 -3.50
C LEU A 299 -7.44 14.55 -3.71
N GLN A 300 -8.00 15.76 -3.78
CA GLN A 300 -7.21 17.00 -3.86
C GLN A 300 -6.24 17.06 -2.67
N GLY A 301 -4.96 17.37 -2.94
CA GLY A 301 -3.85 17.27 -1.99
C GLY A 301 -3.09 15.94 -1.95
N ILE A 302 -3.61 14.84 -2.52
CA ILE A 302 -2.96 13.51 -2.40
C ILE A 302 -1.53 13.46 -2.96
N HIS A 303 -1.23 14.27 -3.98
CA HIS A 303 0.09 14.38 -4.59
C HIS A 303 1.17 14.97 -3.64
N ARG A 304 0.78 15.59 -2.53
CA ARG A 304 1.69 16.10 -1.47
C ARG A 304 2.10 15.02 -0.46
N ALA A 305 1.39 13.89 -0.39
CA ALA A 305 1.73 12.79 0.51
C ALA A 305 3.14 12.21 0.25
N ASP A 306 3.78 11.70 1.31
CA ASP A 306 5.02 10.92 1.20
C ASP A 306 4.73 9.46 0.80
N SER A 307 3.59 8.88 1.23
CA SER A 307 3.16 7.55 0.77
C SER A 307 1.64 7.38 0.72
N ILE A 308 1.20 6.48 -0.16
CA ILE A 308 -0.22 6.17 -0.41
C ILE A 308 -0.43 4.65 -0.39
N SER A 309 -1.49 4.22 0.29
CA SER A 309 -2.03 2.85 0.19
C SER A 309 -3.29 2.86 -0.67
N TRP A 310 -3.43 1.94 -1.63
CA TRP A 310 -4.67 1.77 -2.40
C TRP A 310 -5.04 0.29 -2.55
N ASN A 311 -6.35 -0.04 -2.51
CA ASN A 311 -6.82 -1.42 -2.70
C ASN A 311 -7.80 -1.50 -3.89
N PRO A 312 -7.32 -1.76 -5.12
CA PRO A 312 -8.17 -2.13 -6.25
C PRO A 312 -9.08 -3.34 -5.98
N HIS A 313 -8.71 -4.20 -5.03
CA HIS A 313 -9.58 -5.31 -4.61
C HIS A 313 -10.84 -4.91 -3.83
N LYS A 314 -11.00 -3.62 -3.52
CA LYS A 314 -12.19 -3.07 -2.88
C LYS A 314 -13.17 -2.56 -3.94
N MET A 315 -13.19 -1.25 -4.19
CA MET A 315 -14.20 -0.61 -5.03
C MET A 315 -14.13 -1.07 -6.49
N LEU A 316 -12.93 -1.27 -7.04
CA LEU A 316 -12.73 -1.60 -8.45
C LEU A 316 -13.08 -3.07 -8.81
N GLY A 317 -13.25 -3.96 -7.82
CA GLY A 317 -13.64 -5.36 -8.05
C GLY A 317 -12.51 -6.32 -8.46
N VAL A 318 -11.23 -5.93 -8.27
CA VAL A 318 -10.08 -6.81 -8.53
C VAL A 318 -10.08 -7.98 -7.53
N SER A 319 -9.63 -9.17 -7.97
CA SER A 319 -9.63 -10.36 -7.13
C SER A 319 -8.70 -10.23 -5.90
N LEU A 320 -9.25 -10.57 -4.72
CA LEU A 320 -8.57 -10.48 -3.43
C LEU A 320 -7.29 -11.36 -3.39
N GLN A 321 -6.16 -10.92 -2.82
CA GLN A 321 -5.82 -9.56 -2.38
C GLN A 321 -5.11 -8.79 -3.51
N CYS A 322 -5.22 -7.47 -3.54
CA CYS A 322 -4.48 -6.63 -4.48
C CYS A 322 -4.28 -5.23 -3.87
N SER A 323 -3.10 -4.95 -3.33
CA SER A 323 -2.84 -3.77 -2.49
C SER A 323 -1.48 -3.14 -2.81
N PRO A 324 -1.39 -2.31 -3.87
CA PRO A 324 -0.22 -1.47 -4.08
C PRO A 324 -0.03 -0.48 -2.92
N PHE A 325 1.19 -0.44 -2.40
CA PHE A 325 1.74 0.66 -1.62
C PHE A 325 2.72 1.43 -2.52
N ILE A 326 2.62 2.75 -2.55
CA ILE A 326 3.56 3.63 -3.26
C ILE A 326 4.15 4.68 -2.30
N VAL A 327 5.41 5.04 -2.52
CA VAL A 327 6.16 6.03 -1.75
C VAL A 327 6.87 7.00 -2.69
N LYS A 328 6.76 8.29 -2.41
CA LYS A 328 7.34 9.37 -3.21
C LYS A 328 8.87 9.35 -3.09
N HIS A 329 9.58 9.52 -4.20
CA HIS A 329 11.03 9.70 -4.14
C HIS A 329 11.39 11.07 -3.56
N GLN A 330 12.36 11.09 -2.65
CA GLN A 330 12.89 12.34 -2.10
C GLN A 330 13.81 12.97 -3.16
N THR A 331 13.43 14.16 -3.64
CA THR A 331 14.20 14.94 -4.61
C THR A 331 15.07 15.96 -3.87
N LEU A 332 16.35 16.07 -4.22
CA LEU A 332 17.20 17.15 -3.72
C LEU A 332 17.15 18.34 -4.68
N THR A 333 16.49 19.41 -4.25
CA THR A 333 16.43 20.68 -4.99
C THR A 333 17.38 21.71 -4.38
N ILE A 334 18.15 22.41 -5.22
CA ILE A 334 19.08 23.47 -4.83
C ILE A 334 18.62 24.80 -5.44
N HIS A 335 18.30 25.77 -4.58
CA HIS A 335 17.99 27.16 -4.94
C HIS A 335 19.10 28.11 -4.44
N PRO A 336 19.91 28.70 -5.34
CA PRO A 336 20.68 29.89 -5.01
C PRO A 336 19.72 31.09 -4.91
N SER A 337 19.67 31.74 -3.74
CA SER A 337 18.94 33.00 -3.60
C SER A 337 19.73 34.16 -4.23
N PRO A 338 19.05 35.17 -4.79
CA PRO A 338 19.69 36.44 -5.15
C PRO A 338 20.04 37.26 -3.89
N SER A 339 21.02 38.16 -3.99
CA SER A 339 21.14 39.30 -3.06
C SER A 339 21.53 40.56 -3.82
N ASP A 340 21.10 41.72 -3.31
CA ASP A 340 21.18 43.03 -3.98
C ASP A 340 22.54 43.73 -3.80
N SER A 341 23.66 42.99 -3.88
CA SER A 341 25.00 43.57 -3.67
C SER A 341 26.06 43.00 -4.61
N HIS A 342 27.04 43.84 -4.98
CA HIS A 342 28.06 43.52 -5.99
C HIS A 342 28.97 42.35 -5.57
N TYR A 343 28.85 41.21 -6.28
CA TYR A 343 29.59 39.98 -5.98
C TYR A 343 30.93 39.85 -6.74
N PRO A 344 31.95 39.20 -6.13
CA PRO A 344 33.08 38.60 -6.84
C PRO A 344 32.66 37.28 -7.55
N PRO A 345 33.43 36.79 -8.55
CA PRO A 345 33.09 35.57 -9.29
C PRO A 345 33.05 34.33 -8.37
N THR A 346 31.88 33.70 -8.31
CA THR A 346 31.63 32.51 -7.49
C THR A 346 31.79 31.23 -8.31
N THR A 347 32.50 30.24 -7.76
CA THR A 347 32.65 28.91 -8.37
C THR A 347 31.97 27.87 -7.49
N LEU A 348 30.85 27.33 -7.97
CA LEU A 348 30.20 26.19 -7.32
C LEU A 348 30.84 24.90 -7.82
N GLY A 349 31.55 24.20 -6.93
CA GLY A 349 32.23 22.93 -7.21
C GLY A 349 31.49 21.75 -6.58
N LEU A 350 30.64 21.09 -7.37
CA LEU A 350 30.01 19.84 -6.94
C LEU A 350 30.93 18.65 -7.28
N SER A 351 31.58 18.12 -6.24
CA SER A 351 32.31 16.86 -6.28
C SER A 351 31.41 15.76 -5.70
N LEU A 352 30.51 15.25 -6.52
CA LEU A 352 29.63 14.14 -6.16
C LEU A 352 30.46 12.84 -6.20
N PRO A 353 30.62 12.10 -5.09
CA PRO A 353 31.29 10.81 -5.13
C PRO A 353 30.32 9.72 -5.64
N THR A 354 30.78 8.47 -5.69
CA THR A 354 30.40 7.46 -6.70
C THR A 354 28.93 7.02 -6.83
N HIS A 355 28.03 7.46 -5.95
CA HIS A 355 26.59 7.17 -6.03
C HIS A 355 25.79 8.42 -5.66
N HIS A 356 24.62 8.61 -6.28
CA HIS A 356 23.90 9.89 -6.29
C HIS A 356 22.44 9.74 -5.83
N PRO A 357 21.79 10.82 -5.33
CA PRO A 357 20.33 10.87 -5.32
C PRO A 357 19.79 10.65 -6.74
N GLN A 358 18.63 9.99 -6.86
CA GLN A 358 18.09 9.57 -8.17
C GLN A 358 17.78 10.76 -9.10
N THR A 359 17.44 11.92 -8.52
CA THR A 359 17.25 13.21 -9.21
C THR A 359 17.90 14.35 -8.42
N LEU A 360 18.55 15.27 -9.14
CA LEU A 360 19.10 16.53 -8.63
C LEU A 360 18.58 17.67 -9.50
N THR A 361 17.94 18.68 -8.89
CA THR A 361 17.39 19.84 -9.60
C THR A 361 18.05 21.13 -9.12
N ILE A 362 18.48 21.98 -10.06
CA ILE A 362 19.12 23.27 -9.76
C ILE A 362 18.35 24.41 -10.44
N HIS A 363 17.86 25.35 -9.64
CA HIS A 363 17.12 26.55 -10.08
C HIS A 363 17.91 27.82 -9.76
N PRO A 364 18.83 28.30 -10.63
CA PRO A 364 19.40 29.64 -10.49
C PRO A 364 18.31 30.71 -10.66
N SER A 365 17.99 31.43 -9.58
CA SER A 365 17.02 32.53 -9.60
C SER A 365 17.58 33.76 -10.33
N PRO A 366 16.74 34.54 -11.05
CA PRO A 366 17.16 35.80 -11.68
C PRO A 366 17.38 36.93 -10.65
N SER A 367 18.11 37.97 -11.05
CA SER A 367 18.27 39.22 -10.30
C SER A 367 18.58 40.39 -11.24
N ASP A 368 17.94 41.54 -11.02
CA ASP A 368 17.86 42.67 -11.97
C ASP A 368 19.07 43.62 -11.94
N SER A 369 20.30 43.11 -11.89
CA SER A 369 21.50 43.95 -12.00
C SER A 369 22.71 43.21 -12.60
N HIS A 370 23.70 43.95 -13.10
CA HIS A 370 24.83 43.39 -13.86
C HIS A 370 25.76 42.49 -13.02
N TYR A 371 26.02 41.26 -13.49
CA TYR A 371 26.92 40.28 -12.83
C TYR A 371 28.20 39.96 -13.61
N PRO A 372 29.30 39.59 -12.92
CA PRO A 372 30.45 38.88 -13.49
C PRO A 372 30.14 37.38 -13.75
N PRO A 373 30.96 36.64 -14.53
CA PRO A 373 30.63 35.28 -14.97
C PRO A 373 30.65 34.23 -13.85
N THR A 374 29.51 33.54 -13.67
CA THR A 374 29.39 32.35 -12.81
C THR A 374 29.93 31.11 -13.53
N THR A 375 30.78 30.34 -12.84
CA THR A 375 31.29 29.05 -13.35
C THR A 375 30.74 27.90 -12.52
N LEU A 376 29.88 27.09 -13.12
CA LEU A 376 29.43 25.82 -12.54
C LEU A 376 30.38 24.70 -13.00
N ARG A 377 31.03 24.03 -12.04
CA ARG A 377 31.96 22.93 -12.34
C ARG A 377 31.45 21.64 -11.72
N LEU A 378 30.92 20.77 -12.59
CA LEU A 378 30.45 19.43 -12.24
C LEU A 378 31.56 18.41 -12.58
N SER A 379 31.90 17.55 -11.63
CA SER A 379 32.82 16.43 -11.85
C SER A 379 32.08 15.13 -11.54
N LEU A 380 31.70 14.39 -12.59
CA LEU A 380 30.85 13.21 -12.53
C LEU A 380 31.69 11.93 -12.71
N PRO A 381 31.63 10.95 -11.79
CA PRO A 381 32.19 9.61 -11.99
C PRO A 381 31.31 8.74 -12.91
N THR A 382 31.68 7.48 -13.12
CA THR A 382 31.27 6.63 -14.27
C THR A 382 29.82 6.15 -14.32
N HIS A 383 28.97 6.46 -13.33
CA HIS A 383 27.54 6.10 -13.33
C HIS A 383 26.68 7.31 -12.92
N HIS A 384 25.64 7.58 -13.71
CA HIS A 384 24.88 8.85 -13.73
C HIS A 384 23.63 8.84 -12.83
N PRO A 385 23.06 10.00 -12.48
CA PRO A 385 21.65 10.07 -12.04
C PRO A 385 20.72 9.69 -13.20
N GLN A 386 19.50 9.21 -12.90
CA GLN A 386 18.51 8.90 -13.95
C GLN A 386 17.96 10.15 -14.62
N THR A 387 17.93 11.29 -13.92
CA THR A 387 17.56 12.59 -14.50
C THR A 387 18.34 13.72 -13.83
N LEU A 388 18.84 14.66 -14.63
CA LEU A 388 19.47 15.91 -14.20
C LEU A 388 18.76 17.07 -14.88
N THR A 389 18.09 17.92 -14.10
CA THR A 389 17.31 19.04 -14.63
C THR A 389 17.90 20.36 -14.16
N ILE A 390 18.18 21.24 -15.11
CA ILE A 390 18.70 22.59 -14.85
C ILE A 390 17.73 23.57 -15.50
N HIS A 391 17.13 24.46 -14.69
CA HIS A 391 16.19 25.47 -15.14
C HIS A 391 16.85 26.86 -15.10
N PRO A 392 17.49 27.34 -16.17
CA PRO A 392 17.87 28.73 -16.29
C PRO A 392 16.60 29.57 -16.52
N SER A 393 16.17 30.36 -15.54
CA SER A 393 15.06 31.30 -15.72
C SER A 393 15.44 32.37 -16.76
N PRO A 394 14.57 32.68 -17.75
CA PRO A 394 14.78 33.82 -18.63
C PRO A 394 14.58 35.14 -17.87
N SER A 395 15.37 36.15 -18.21
CA SER A 395 15.15 37.55 -17.81
C SER A 395 15.65 38.50 -18.89
N ASP A 396 14.96 39.63 -19.05
CA ASP A 396 15.20 40.61 -20.12
C ASP A 396 16.37 41.56 -19.79
N SER A 397 17.62 41.13 -19.99
CA SER A 397 18.74 42.02 -20.36
C SER A 397 20.06 41.28 -20.60
N HIS A 398 21.07 42.00 -21.13
CA HIS A 398 22.36 41.46 -21.56
C HIS A 398 23.19 40.80 -20.44
N TYR A 399 23.50 39.51 -20.61
CA TYR A 399 24.42 38.74 -19.73
C TYR A 399 25.79 38.45 -20.37
N PRO A 400 26.89 38.40 -19.58
CA PRO A 400 28.11 37.68 -19.94
C PRO A 400 27.93 36.15 -19.83
N PRO A 401 28.79 35.34 -20.47
CA PRO A 401 28.54 33.90 -20.64
C PRO A 401 28.65 33.09 -19.33
N THR A 402 27.53 32.47 -18.92
CA THR A 402 27.52 31.37 -17.94
C THR A 402 28.33 30.20 -18.47
N THR A 403 29.47 29.91 -17.84
CA THR A 403 30.38 28.86 -18.31
C THR A 403 30.08 27.55 -17.57
N LEU A 404 29.27 26.69 -18.18
CA LEU A 404 29.08 25.31 -17.74
C LEU A 404 30.28 24.46 -18.19
N ARG A 405 31.07 23.94 -17.23
CA ARG A 405 32.11 22.94 -17.52
C ARG A 405 31.71 21.57 -16.99
N LEU A 406 31.16 20.75 -17.90
CA LEU A 406 30.97 19.31 -17.73
C LEU A 406 32.28 18.58 -18.05
N SER A 407 32.61 17.56 -17.27
CA SER A 407 33.68 16.59 -17.56
C SER A 407 33.05 15.21 -17.59
N LEU A 408 32.88 14.63 -18.79
CA LEU A 408 32.07 13.43 -19.03
C LEU A 408 32.92 12.26 -19.57
N PRO A 409 32.82 11.05 -19.00
CA PRO A 409 33.29 9.80 -19.63
C PRO A 409 32.30 9.23 -20.66
N THR A 410 32.66 8.12 -21.30
CA THR A 410 32.21 7.63 -22.62
C THR A 410 30.76 7.13 -22.79
N HIS A 411 29.85 7.33 -21.85
CA HIS A 411 28.43 6.94 -22.02
C HIS A 411 27.46 8.08 -21.63
N HIS A 412 26.47 8.32 -22.48
CA HIS A 412 25.56 9.46 -22.42
C HIS A 412 24.39 9.25 -21.43
N PRO A 413 23.79 10.33 -20.88
CA PRO A 413 22.53 10.24 -20.12
C PRO A 413 21.37 9.84 -21.04
N GLN A 414 20.36 9.13 -20.49
CA GLN A 414 19.15 8.76 -21.24
C GLN A 414 18.27 9.97 -21.59
N THR A 415 18.29 11.03 -20.77
CA THR A 415 17.60 12.28 -21.06
C THR A 415 18.35 13.45 -20.44
N LEU A 416 18.56 14.52 -21.21
CA LEU A 416 19.05 15.82 -20.73
C LEU A 416 18.06 16.87 -21.25
N THR A 417 17.35 17.54 -20.36
CA THR A 417 16.29 18.48 -20.74
C THR A 417 16.60 19.88 -20.23
N THR A 418 16.66 20.83 -21.15
CA THR A 418 16.77 22.27 -20.87
C THR A 418 15.50 22.95 -21.35
N HIS A 419 14.70 23.46 -20.42
CA HIS A 419 13.44 24.15 -20.74
C HIS A 419 13.61 25.67 -20.64
N PRO A 420 13.25 26.43 -21.69
CA PRO A 420 12.74 27.78 -21.52
C PRO A 420 11.25 27.77 -21.13
N ASP A 421 10.79 28.89 -20.57
CA ASP A 421 9.40 29.29 -20.29
C ASP A 421 8.73 28.79 -18.98
N SER A 422 7.78 29.60 -18.46
CA SER A 422 7.17 29.55 -17.11
C SER A 422 5.66 29.87 -17.15
N PRO A 423 4.90 29.74 -16.02
CA PRO A 423 4.77 30.84 -15.05
C PRO A 423 4.77 30.43 -13.55
N SER A 424 4.56 31.40 -12.66
CA SER A 424 4.81 31.40 -11.20
C SER A 424 3.63 30.98 -10.30
N ASP A 425 3.92 30.60 -9.04
CA ASP A 425 3.53 31.36 -7.83
C ASP A 425 4.14 30.80 -6.51
N SER A 426 4.12 31.62 -5.44
CA SER A 426 4.79 31.47 -4.12
C SER A 426 3.91 30.78 -3.04
N HIS A 427 4.35 30.26 -1.87
CA HIS A 427 5.35 30.69 -0.86
C HIS A 427 5.88 29.53 0.07
N TYR A 428 6.89 29.85 0.90
CA TYR A 428 7.70 29.14 1.94
C TYR A 428 7.01 28.23 3.00
N PRO A 429 7.77 27.48 3.88
CA PRO A 429 9.23 27.27 3.98
C PRO A 429 9.74 25.80 4.15
N PRO A 430 10.99 25.49 3.74
CA PRO A 430 11.75 24.36 4.29
C PRO A 430 12.80 24.79 5.34
N VAL A 431 13.18 23.87 6.23
CA VAL A 431 14.17 24.10 7.31
C VAL A 431 15.50 24.63 6.75
N THR A 432 15.81 25.88 7.06
CA THR A 432 16.94 26.61 6.48
C THR A 432 18.18 26.54 7.37
N LEU A 433 19.29 25.99 6.85
CA LEU A 433 20.59 25.98 7.53
C LEU A 433 21.34 27.29 7.25
N THR A 434 21.11 28.31 8.07
CA THR A 434 21.84 29.58 7.99
C THR A 434 23.20 29.45 8.67
N ILE A 435 24.29 29.68 7.93
CA ILE A 435 25.66 29.67 8.46
C ILE A 435 26.12 31.12 8.65
N HIS A 436 26.22 31.57 9.90
CA HIS A 436 26.82 32.87 10.23
C HIS A 436 28.33 32.70 10.45
N PRO A 437 29.21 33.29 9.62
CA PRO A 437 30.58 33.54 10.03
C PRO A 437 30.60 34.60 11.15
N PRO A 438 31.55 34.54 12.09
CA PRO A 438 31.64 35.53 13.17
C PRO A 438 32.01 36.93 12.60
N PRO A 439 31.48 38.02 13.17
CA PRO A 439 31.86 39.37 12.75
C PRO A 439 33.26 39.71 13.29
N SER A 440 34.23 39.93 12.40
CA SER A 440 35.48 40.59 12.75
C SER A 440 36.10 41.32 11.56
N ASP A 441 36.43 42.59 11.76
CA ASP A 441 37.17 43.42 10.81
C ASP A 441 38.62 42.91 10.63
N SER A 442 38.87 42.12 9.59
CA SER A 442 40.16 42.09 8.86
C SER A 442 40.11 41.14 7.66
N HIS A 443 40.95 41.41 6.65
CA HIS A 443 40.99 40.69 5.38
C HIS A 443 41.23 39.17 5.55
N TYR A 444 40.28 38.36 5.06
CA TYR A 444 40.42 36.91 4.98
C TYR A 444 41.10 36.43 3.68
N PRO A 445 41.85 35.31 3.71
CA PRO A 445 42.28 34.59 2.51
C PRO A 445 41.10 33.89 1.80
N PRO A 446 41.26 33.44 0.53
CA PRO A 446 40.21 32.73 -0.21
C PRO A 446 39.72 31.48 0.56
N THR A 447 38.47 31.52 0.98
CA THR A 447 37.89 30.52 1.88
C THR A 447 37.25 29.39 1.08
N THR A 448 37.67 28.16 1.35
CA THR A 448 37.00 26.96 0.84
C THR A 448 36.08 26.40 1.92
N LEU A 449 34.76 26.62 1.78
CA LEU A 449 33.78 25.98 2.66
C LEU A 449 33.57 24.54 2.18
N ARG A 450 34.01 23.56 2.98
CA ARG A 450 33.70 22.14 2.76
C ARG A 450 32.50 21.77 3.63
N LEU A 451 31.38 21.43 3.00
CA LEU A 451 30.22 20.89 3.68
C LEU A 451 30.18 19.37 3.49
N SER A 452 30.49 18.66 4.56
CA SER A 452 30.22 17.23 4.71
C SER A 452 28.88 17.08 5.41
N LEU A 453 27.83 16.76 4.66
CA LEU A 453 26.51 16.56 5.25
C LEU A 453 26.50 15.25 6.07
N PRO A 454 26.05 15.25 7.33
CA PRO A 454 25.86 14.02 8.11
C PRO A 454 24.70 13.19 7.54
N THR A 455 24.52 11.98 8.05
CA THR A 455 23.51 10.97 7.61
C THR A 455 22.04 11.35 7.81
N HIS A 456 21.74 12.62 8.13
CA HIS A 456 20.38 13.14 8.22
C HIS A 456 20.12 14.02 6.99
N HIS A 457 19.35 13.50 6.05
CA HIS A 457 19.04 14.17 4.79
C HIS A 457 18.09 15.36 5.03
N PRO A 458 18.46 16.60 4.69
CA PRO A 458 17.50 17.69 4.63
C PRO A 458 16.56 17.50 3.42
N GLN A 459 15.27 17.74 3.61
CA GLN A 459 14.28 17.73 2.51
C GLN A 459 14.58 18.77 1.42
N THR A 460 15.28 19.86 1.76
CA THR A 460 15.79 20.87 0.83
C THR A 460 17.02 21.51 1.48
N LEU A 461 18.06 21.81 0.70
CA LEU A 461 19.27 22.49 1.20
C LEU A 461 19.37 23.90 0.61
N THR A 462 18.98 24.90 1.40
CA THR A 462 19.14 26.32 1.09
C THR A 462 20.38 26.87 1.79
N ILE A 463 21.25 27.59 1.06
CA ILE A 463 22.49 28.17 1.59
C ILE A 463 22.45 29.68 1.43
N HIS A 464 22.42 30.41 2.56
CA HIS A 464 22.48 31.87 2.58
C HIS A 464 23.86 32.35 3.05
N PRO A 465 24.72 32.87 2.15
CA PRO A 465 25.85 33.70 2.59
C PRO A 465 25.28 35.02 3.13
N SER A 466 25.43 35.26 4.44
CA SER A 466 25.04 36.54 5.05
C SER A 466 26.00 37.65 4.64
N PRO A 467 25.52 38.89 4.37
CA PRO A 467 26.39 40.01 4.04
C PRO A 467 27.13 40.56 5.28
N SER A 468 28.35 41.05 5.06
CA SER A 468 28.95 42.16 5.81
C SER A 468 29.53 43.15 4.81
N ASP A 469 29.59 44.44 5.16
CA ASP A 469 29.89 45.57 4.25
C ASP A 469 31.36 45.67 3.78
N SER A 470 32.04 44.53 3.60
CA SER A 470 33.48 44.45 3.34
C SER A 470 33.79 43.47 2.21
N HIS A 471 34.54 43.91 1.20
CA HIS A 471 34.95 43.11 0.03
C HIS A 471 35.48 41.70 0.40
N TYR A 472 34.75 40.66 0.01
CA TYR A 472 35.15 39.25 0.21
C TYR A 472 36.02 38.69 -0.94
N PRO A 473 36.95 37.76 -0.65
CA PRO A 473 37.67 36.99 -1.67
C PRO A 473 36.78 35.91 -2.31
N PRO A 474 37.21 35.27 -3.42
CA PRO A 474 36.44 34.22 -4.09
C PRO A 474 36.17 33.03 -3.14
N THR A 475 34.91 32.75 -2.88
CA THR A 475 34.50 31.60 -2.05
C THR A 475 34.29 30.38 -2.93
N THR A 476 34.92 29.26 -2.55
CA THR A 476 34.69 27.96 -3.18
C THR A 476 33.86 27.10 -2.24
N LEU A 477 32.60 26.84 -2.60
CA LEU A 477 31.78 25.84 -1.92
C LEU A 477 32.08 24.46 -2.51
N ARG A 478 32.44 23.50 -1.65
CA ARG A 478 32.50 22.07 -2.01
C ARG A 478 31.51 21.29 -1.15
N LEU A 479 30.56 20.65 -1.83
CA LEU A 479 29.67 19.66 -1.25
C LEU A 479 30.21 18.26 -1.57
N SER A 480 30.27 17.41 -0.54
CA SER A 480 30.61 15.99 -0.66
C SER A 480 29.53 15.18 0.04
N LEU A 481 28.72 14.45 -0.75
CA LEU A 481 27.68 13.55 -0.27
C LEU A 481 28.29 12.21 0.20
N PRO A 482 27.66 11.45 1.10
CA PRO A 482 28.15 10.14 1.52
C PRO A 482 28.16 9.10 0.38
N THR A 483 29.12 8.18 0.40
CA THR A 483 29.22 7.06 -0.55
C THR A 483 28.57 5.79 -0.01
N HIS A 484 27.29 5.62 -0.31
CA HIS A 484 26.63 4.31 -0.36
C HIS A 484 25.74 4.29 -1.60
N HIS A 485 25.50 3.12 -2.20
CA HIS A 485 24.36 2.95 -3.10
C HIS A 485 23.10 3.34 -2.31
N PRO A 486 22.36 4.40 -2.68
CA PRO A 486 21.08 4.67 -2.07
C PRO A 486 20.10 3.69 -2.69
N GLN A 487 19.97 2.54 -2.05
CA GLN A 487 18.87 1.63 -2.31
C GLN A 487 17.58 2.40 -1.94
N GLY A 488 16.46 2.16 -2.62
CA GLY A 488 15.24 2.91 -2.35
C GLY A 488 14.82 2.80 -0.87
N LEU A 489 14.12 3.81 -0.34
CA LEU A 489 13.74 3.86 1.09
C LEU A 489 13.05 2.57 1.59
N LEU A 490 12.28 1.90 0.72
CA LEU A 490 11.73 0.56 0.95
C LEU A 490 12.79 -0.50 1.25
N HIS A 491 13.88 -0.54 0.47
CA HIS A 491 15.00 -1.45 0.70
C HIS A 491 15.77 -1.06 1.97
N GLU A 492 16.14 0.21 2.15
CA GLU A 492 16.92 0.63 3.33
C GLU A 492 16.18 0.34 4.64
N ALA A 493 14.87 0.56 4.68
CA ALA A 493 14.02 0.27 5.83
C ALA A 493 13.84 -1.24 6.06
N ASN A 494 13.58 -2.06 5.02
CA ASN A 494 13.17 -3.45 5.20
C ASN A 494 14.28 -4.49 5.03
N SER A 495 15.29 -4.23 4.20
CA SER A 495 16.33 -5.19 3.81
C SER A 495 17.01 -5.86 5.00
N ALA A 496 17.13 -7.18 4.90
CA ALA A 496 17.93 -8.01 5.78
C ALA A 496 19.23 -8.49 5.09
N SER A 497 19.38 -8.22 3.78
CA SER A 497 20.55 -8.61 2.98
C SER A 497 20.81 -10.12 3.04
N ALA A 498 19.75 -10.92 2.86
CA ALA A 498 19.78 -12.37 3.00
C ALA A 498 20.63 -13.04 1.89
N SER A 499 21.86 -13.43 2.24
CA SER A 499 22.87 -13.91 1.29
C SER A 499 22.52 -15.19 0.52
N TYR A 500 21.50 -15.93 0.96
CA TYR A 500 21.02 -17.13 0.25
C TYR A 500 20.06 -16.81 -0.91
N LEU A 501 19.57 -15.57 -1.01
CA LEU A 501 18.50 -15.17 -1.95
C LEU A 501 18.86 -13.94 -2.81
N PHE A 502 19.63 -13.01 -2.23
CA PHE A 502 20.02 -11.75 -2.86
C PHE A 502 21.53 -11.69 -3.10
N GLN A 503 22.05 -12.71 -3.78
CA GLN A 503 23.42 -12.73 -4.31
C GLN A 503 23.62 -11.48 -5.20
N GLN A 504 24.75 -10.80 -5.05
CA GLN A 504 25.06 -9.56 -5.79
C GLN A 504 25.91 -9.82 -7.05
N ASP A 505 26.36 -11.06 -7.22
CA ASP A 505 27.20 -11.59 -8.31
C ASP A 505 26.40 -12.39 -9.34
N LYS A 506 25.07 -12.18 -9.40
CA LYS A 506 24.20 -12.79 -10.43
C LYS A 506 24.54 -12.24 -11.82
N PHE A 507 24.20 -13.03 -12.84
CA PHE A 507 24.47 -12.71 -14.26
C PHE A 507 23.54 -11.64 -14.88
N TYR A 508 22.65 -11.05 -14.08
CA TYR A 508 21.68 -10.03 -14.47
C TYR A 508 21.70 -8.86 -13.48
N ASP A 509 21.05 -7.75 -13.84
CA ASP A 509 20.92 -6.57 -12.98
C ASP A 509 20.06 -6.89 -11.73
N THR A 510 20.72 -7.01 -10.58
CA THR A 510 20.08 -7.35 -9.30
C THR A 510 19.21 -6.23 -8.74
N SER A 511 19.19 -5.03 -9.34
CA SER A 511 18.27 -3.96 -8.93
C SER A 511 16.79 -4.29 -9.18
N TYR A 512 16.51 -5.29 -10.03
CA TYR A 512 15.17 -5.86 -10.26
C TYR A 512 14.75 -6.89 -9.19
N ASP A 513 15.64 -7.30 -8.28
CA ASP A 513 15.28 -8.16 -7.14
C ASP A 513 14.56 -7.33 -6.06
N THR A 514 13.23 -7.41 -6.05
CA THR A 514 12.36 -6.62 -5.15
C THR A 514 12.21 -7.19 -3.75
N GLY A 515 12.75 -8.39 -3.46
CA GLY A 515 12.52 -9.08 -2.19
C GLY A 515 13.00 -8.32 -0.95
N ASP A 516 14.20 -7.72 -0.97
CA ASP A 516 14.70 -6.91 0.16
C ASP A 516 13.98 -5.55 0.34
N LYS A 517 13.07 -5.16 -0.59
CA LYS A 517 12.13 -4.03 -0.37
C LYS A 517 11.01 -4.40 0.62
N SER A 518 10.85 -5.68 0.92
CA SER A 518 9.71 -6.28 1.62
C SER A 518 10.09 -6.80 3.00
N PHE A 519 9.16 -6.78 3.96
CA PHE A 519 9.29 -7.61 5.18
C PHE A 519 8.83 -9.07 4.95
N GLN A 520 8.24 -9.38 3.78
CA GLN A 520 7.90 -10.74 3.38
C GLN A 520 9.05 -11.37 2.57
N CYS A 521 9.48 -12.57 2.94
CA CYS A 521 10.41 -13.36 2.14
C CYS A 521 9.73 -13.93 0.87
N GLY A 522 8.62 -14.65 1.04
CA GLY A 522 7.79 -15.12 -0.06
C GLY A 522 6.61 -14.19 -0.30
N ARG A 523 6.38 -13.79 -1.55
CA ARG A 523 5.36 -12.81 -1.93
C ARG A 523 4.60 -13.25 -3.17
N LYS A 524 3.29 -12.99 -3.18
CA LYS A 524 2.38 -13.36 -4.26
C LYS A 524 2.46 -12.34 -5.40
N VAL A 525 2.23 -12.80 -6.62
CA VAL A 525 2.12 -11.96 -7.81
C VAL A 525 0.73 -11.32 -7.86
N ASP A 526 0.54 -10.17 -7.21
CA ASP A 526 -0.77 -9.49 -7.18
C ASP A 526 -0.89 -8.32 -8.17
N ALA A 527 0.22 -7.87 -8.77
CA ALA A 527 0.24 -6.79 -9.76
C ALA A 527 -0.37 -7.21 -11.12
N PHE A 528 -0.22 -8.46 -11.53
CA PHE A 528 -0.59 -8.92 -12.88
C PHE A 528 -2.09 -8.85 -13.18
N LYS A 529 -2.94 -9.20 -12.21
CA LYS A 529 -4.40 -9.04 -12.31
C LYS A 529 -4.84 -7.58 -12.39
N LEU A 530 -4.16 -6.66 -11.71
CA LEU A 530 -4.43 -5.22 -11.84
C LEU A 530 -3.99 -4.71 -13.21
N TYR A 531 -2.80 -5.13 -13.67
CA TYR A 531 -2.31 -4.83 -15.02
C TYR A 531 -3.35 -5.23 -16.08
N LEU A 532 -3.86 -6.47 -16.05
CA LEU A 532 -4.87 -6.91 -17.02
C LEU A 532 -6.16 -6.09 -16.95
N VAL A 533 -6.66 -5.78 -15.74
CA VAL A 533 -7.85 -4.93 -15.55
C VAL A 533 -7.65 -3.54 -16.17
N MET A 534 -6.50 -2.90 -15.91
CA MET A 534 -6.19 -1.58 -16.46
C MET A 534 -5.93 -1.61 -17.97
N SER A 535 -5.29 -2.66 -18.49
CA SER A 535 -4.90 -2.76 -19.91
C SER A 535 -6.03 -3.23 -20.82
N LEU A 536 -6.92 -4.11 -20.36
CA LEU A 536 -7.98 -4.71 -21.20
C LEU A 536 -9.30 -3.97 -21.13
N HIS A 537 -9.68 -3.40 -19.98
CA HIS A 537 -10.85 -2.51 -19.91
C HIS A 537 -10.51 -1.09 -20.38
N GLY A 538 -9.30 -0.61 -20.09
CA GLY A 538 -8.89 0.77 -20.35
C GLY A 538 -9.46 1.76 -19.32
N LEU A 539 -8.82 2.91 -19.17
CA LEU A 539 -9.15 3.85 -18.08
C LEU A 539 -10.55 4.46 -18.20
N ASP A 540 -11.05 4.76 -19.42
CA ASP A 540 -12.38 5.35 -19.62
C ASP A 540 -13.53 4.40 -19.21
N GLU A 541 -13.37 3.08 -19.37
CA GLU A 541 -14.35 2.10 -18.89
C GLU A 541 -14.29 1.94 -17.37
N LEU A 542 -13.08 1.99 -16.78
CA LEU A 542 -12.94 1.97 -15.32
C LEU A 542 -13.54 3.24 -14.68
N GLU A 543 -13.33 4.41 -15.28
CA GLU A 543 -14.00 5.66 -14.91
C GLU A 543 -15.51 5.50 -14.95
N ARG A 544 -16.06 5.00 -16.07
CA ARG A 544 -17.52 4.81 -16.23
C ARG A 544 -18.10 3.91 -15.13
N ARG A 545 -17.36 2.88 -14.69
CA ARG A 545 -17.79 2.02 -13.57
C ARG A 545 -17.74 2.72 -12.22
N VAL A 546 -16.70 3.53 -11.97
CA VAL A 546 -16.60 4.37 -10.76
C VAL A 546 -17.77 5.36 -10.73
N ASP A 547 -18.02 6.06 -11.84
CA ASP A 547 -19.10 7.03 -11.94
C ASP A 547 -20.48 6.39 -11.76
N ALA A 548 -20.70 5.17 -12.28
CA ALA A 548 -21.90 4.39 -12.02
C ALA A 548 -22.07 4.04 -10.53
N ALA A 549 -21.00 3.61 -9.85
CA ALA A 549 -21.05 3.26 -8.42
C ALA A 549 -21.35 4.47 -7.52
N PHE A 550 -20.76 5.63 -7.81
CA PHE A 550 -21.08 6.88 -7.13
C PHE A 550 -22.51 7.35 -7.47
N SER A 551 -22.94 7.25 -8.74
CA SER A 551 -24.28 7.67 -9.16
C SER A 551 -25.39 6.84 -8.49
N ALA A 552 -25.25 5.51 -8.45
CA ALA A 552 -26.19 4.63 -7.75
C ALA A 552 -26.25 4.91 -6.25
N SER A 553 -25.11 5.30 -5.64
CA SER A 553 -25.06 5.66 -4.22
C SER A 553 -25.75 6.99 -3.92
N ARG A 554 -25.61 8.00 -4.80
CA ARG A 554 -26.39 9.24 -4.70
C ARG A 554 -27.89 8.96 -4.87
N TYR A 555 -28.26 8.14 -5.86
CA TYR A 555 -29.65 7.74 -6.04
C TYR A 555 -30.24 7.05 -4.80
N LEU A 556 -29.50 6.11 -4.19
CA LEU A 556 -29.90 5.48 -2.94
C LEU A 556 -30.07 6.50 -1.80
N TYR A 557 -29.17 7.47 -1.69
CA TYR A 557 -29.27 8.54 -0.69
C TYR A 557 -30.51 9.42 -0.89
N ASP A 558 -30.81 9.82 -2.13
CA ASP A 558 -32.00 10.59 -2.47
C ASP A 558 -33.29 9.81 -2.17
N GLN A 559 -33.29 8.49 -2.44
CA GLN A 559 -34.41 7.60 -2.07
C GLN A 559 -34.55 7.45 -0.55
N VAL A 560 -33.45 7.37 0.20
CA VAL A 560 -33.44 7.34 1.67
C VAL A 560 -33.98 8.64 2.28
N LEU A 561 -33.76 9.80 1.64
CA LEU A 561 -34.36 11.07 2.04
C LEU A 561 -35.86 11.14 1.72
N ALA A 562 -36.29 10.61 0.58
CA ALA A 562 -37.66 10.73 0.09
C ALA A 562 -38.65 9.73 0.72
N ARG A 563 -38.18 8.57 1.20
CA ARG A 563 -39.03 7.45 1.64
C ARG A 563 -39.34 7.47 3.14
N PRO A 564 -40.63 7.46 3.55
CA PRO A 564 -41.01 7.43 4.96
C PRO A 564 -40.45 6.24 5.73
N GLY A 565 -39.81 6.51 6.87
CA GLY A 565 -39.21 5.46 7.70
C GLY A 565 -37.77 5.11 7.35
N PHE A 566 -37.16 5.77 6.36
CA PHE A 566 -35.71 5.83 6.26
C PHE A 566 -35.21 7.18 6.80
N ARG A 567 -34.03 7.19 7.42
CA ARG A 567 -33.37 8.40 7.89
C ARG A 567 -31.86 8.29 7.66
N PRO A 568 -31.22 9.19 6.90
CA PRO A 568 -29.78 9.16 6.73
C PRO A 568 -29.06 9.47 8.06
N VAL A 569 -27.86 8.93 8.22
CA VAL A 569 -26.96 9.19 9.36
C VAL A 569 -26.13 10.46 9.15
N LEU A 570 -25.99 10.90 7.89
CA LEU A 570 -25.20 12.05 7.47
C LEU A 570 -26.03 12.93 6.54
N ASP A 571 -25.85 14.25 6.63
CA ASP A 571 -26.48 15.24 5.74
C ASP A 571 -25.96 15.18 4.29
N ARG A 572 -24.85 14.45 4.06
CA ARG A 572 -24.30 14.17 2.73
C ARG A 572 -23.37 12.96 2.76
N CYS A 573 -23.45 12.12 1.73
CA CYS A 573 -22.45 11.10 1.44
C CYS A 573 -21.36 11.65 0.48
N GLN A 574 -20.08 11.44 0.79
CA GLN A 574 -18.95 11.80 -0.08
C GLN A 574 -18.51 10.65 -1.00
N CYS A 575 -18.66 9.39 -0.56
CA CYS A 575 -18.28 8.19 -1.31
C CYS A 575 -19.50 7.30 -1.58
N THR A 576 -19.26 6.05 -2.03
CA THR A 576 -20.31 5.04 -2.28
C THR A 576 -20.91 4.40 -1.01
N ASN A 577 -20.54 4.89 0.18
CA ASN A 577 -21.10 4.51 1.47
C ASN A 577 -22.40 5.28 1.73
N THR A 578 -23.53 4.58 1.81
CA THR A 578 -24.81 5.18 2.24
C THR A 578 -25.16 4.67 3.63
N CYS A 579 -25.18 5.56 4.61
CA CYS A 579 -25.42 5.24 6.02
C CYS A 579 -26.80 5.75 6.45
N PHE A 580 -27.67 4.86 6.94
CA PHE A 580 -29.05 5.20 7.30
C PHE A 580 -29.64 4.26 8.35
N TRP A 581 -30.63 4.74 9.10
CA TRP A 581 -31.53 3.91 9.89
C TRP A 581 -32.79 3.59 9.09
N TYR A 582 -33.30 2.37 9.27
CA TYR A 582 -34.70 2.07 9.03
C TYR A 582 -35.45 2.20 10.36
N ILE A 583 -36.50 3.02 10.36
CA ILE A 583 -37.40 3.28 11.48
C ILE A 583 -38.69 2.50 11.19
N PRO A 584 -38.98 1.41 11.92
CA PRO A 584 -40.14 0.57 11.65
C PRO A 584 -41.44 1.27 12.05
N PRO A 585 -42.61 0.83 11.55
CA PRO A 585 -43.89 1.46 11.84
C PRO A 585 -44.17 1.64 13.34
N SER A 586 -43.72 0.70 14.19
CA SER A 586 -43.87 0.77 15.65
C SER A 586 -43.15 1.93 16.33
N LEU A 587 -42.19 2.58 15.67
CA LEU A 587 -41.38 3.68 16.22
C LEU A 587 -41.64 5.04 15.53
N ARG A 588 -42.38 5.07 14.42
CA ARG A 588 -42.67 6.31 13.65
C ARG A 588 -43.59 7.24 14.45
N GLY A 589 -43.26 8.54 14.47
CA GLY A 589 -44.07 9.57 15.14
C GLY A 589 -44.01 9.57 16.68
N GLN A 590 -43.21 8.69 17.29
CA GLN A 590 -42.97 8.69 18.73
C GLN A 590 -41.82 9.64 19.10
N PRO A 591 -41.78 10.18 20.34
CA PRO A 591 -40.66 10.99 20.81
C PRO A 591 -39.37 10.15 20.90
N GLU A 592 -38.26 10.69 20.40
CA GLU A 592 -36.95 10.04 20.35
C GLU A 592 -36.24 10.03 21.72
N THR A 593 -36.84 9.36 22.71
CA THR A 593 -36.27 9.15 24.05
C THR A 593 -35.10 8.17 24.03
N GLN A 594 -34.37 8.04 25.14
CA GLN A 594 -33.34 7.01 25.28
C GLN A 594 -33.89 5.60 24.99
N GLU A 595 -35.07 5.26 25.52
CA GLU A 595 -35.73 3.97 25.27
C GLU A 595 -36.06 3.77 23.78
N TRP A 596 -36.45 4.83 23.08
CA TRP A 596 -36.69 4.80 21.62
C TRP A 596 -35.40 4.46 20.86
N TRP A 597 -34.28 5.09 21.21
CA TRP A 597 -32.97 4.78 20.62
C TRP A 597 -32.46 3.38 20.96
N GLU A 598 -32.71 2.90 22.18
CA GLU A 598 -32.42 1.52 22.59
C GLU A 598 -33.26 0.50 21.80
N LYS A 599 -34.52 0.82 21.46
CA LYS A 599 -35.34 0.02 20.55
C LYS A 599 -34.81 0.06 19.12
N LEU A 600 -34.55 1.26 18.57
CA LEU A 600 -34.00 1.43 17.21
C LEU A 600 -32.68 0.66 17.03
N SER A 601 -31.81 0.63 18.06
CA SER A 601 -30.54 -0.11 18.05
C SER A 601 -30.68 -1.61 17.75
N LYS A 602 -31.86 -2.20 17.98
CA LYS A 602 -32.15 -3.63 17.74
C LYS A 602 -32.69 -3.91 16.34
N VAL A 603 -33.17 -2.87 15.63
CA VAL A 603 -33.81 -3.01 14.30
C VAL A 603 -32.82 -3.49 13.24
N ALA A 604 -31.66 -2.85 13.08
CA ALA A 604 -30.67 -3.26 12.08
C ALA A 604 -30.11 -4.70 12.30
N PRO A 605 -29.79 -5.13 13.54
CA PRO A 605 -29.50 -6.54 13.84
C PRO A 605 -30.61 -7.53 13.45
N GLU A 606 -31.88 -7.18 13.68
CA GLU A 606 -33.02 -8.07 13.37
C GLU A 606 -33.28 -8.12 11.86
N LEU A 607 -33.28 -6.98 11.17
CA LEU A 607 -33.31 -6.92 9.70
C LEU A 607 -32.18 -7.77 9.10
N LYS A 608 -30.96 -7.67 9.63
CA LYS A 608 -29.83 -8.50 9.20
C LYS A 608 -30.07 -9.99 9.41
N THR A 609 -30.65 -10.36 10.54
CA THR A 609 -30.99 -11.76 10.84
C THR A 609 -32.03 -12.30 9.85
N ARG A 610 -33.05 -11.50 9.51
CA ARG A 610 -34.09 -11.85 8.53
C ARG A 610 -33.54 -11.96 7.11
N MET A 611 -32.76 -10.96 6.66
CA MET A 611 -32.03 -10.96 5.38
C MET A 611 -31.21 -12.25 5.18
N ILE A 612 -30.41 -12.62 6.19
CA ILE A 612 -29.49 -13.77 6.14
C ILE A 612 -30.24 -15.11 6.13
N LYS A 613 -31.34 -15.22 6.91
CA LYS A 613 -32.18 -16.43 6.92
C LYS A 613 -32.96 -16.63 5.62
N ALA A 614 -33.46 -15.55 5.02
CA ALA A 614 -34.08 -15.58 3.70
C ALA A 614 -33.05 -15.89 2.59
N GLY A 615 -31.82 -15.37 2.76
CA GLY A 615 -30.77 -15.42 1.75
C GLY A 615 -30.97 -14.42 0.62
N SER A 616 -31.85 -13.43 0.76
CA SER A 616 -32.24 -12.50 -0.33
C SER A 616 -31.22 -11.38 -0.57
N MET A 617 -30.57 -10.89 0.50
CA MET A 617 -29.55 -9.84 0.42
C MET A 617 -28.59 -9.90 1.61
N MET A 618 -27.44 -9.23 1.50
CA MET A 618 -26.50 -9.09 2.61
C MET A 618 -25.97 -7.66 2.71
N ILE A 619 -26.48 -6.86 3.65
CA ILE A 619 -26.01 -5.50 3.92
C ILE A 619 -25.29 -5.43 5.28
N GLY A 620 -24.29 -4.56 5.42
CA GLY A 620 -23.61 -4.32 6.69
C GLY A 620 -24.42 -3.44 7.65
N TYR A 621 -24.20 -3.60 8.96
CA TYR A 621 -24.66 -2.66 9.99
C TYR A 621 -23.60 -2.54 11.08
N GLN A 622 -23.52 -1.38 11.74
CA GLN A 622 -22.65 -1.15 12.90
C GLN A 622 -23.11 0.10 13.68
N PRO A 623 -22.74 0.24 14.96
CA PRO A 623 -22.83 1.50 15.70
C PRO A 623 -21.55 2.32 15.47
N VAL A 624 -21.57 3.61 15.86
CA VAL A 624 -20.36 4.43 16.04
C VAL A 624 -20.49 5.10 17.41
N LYS A 625 -19.99 4.40 18.44
CA LYS A 625 -20.22 4.72 19.86
C LYS A 625 -19.60 6.05 20.26
N GLU A 626 -18.47 6.37 19.65
CA GLU A 626 -17.68 7.59 19.82
C GLU A 626 -18.47 8.84 19.40
N LYS A 627 -19.43 8.67 18.48
CA LYS A 627 -20.37 9.71 18.04
C LYS A 627 -21.79 9.54 18.62
N GLY A 628 -21.98 8.64 19.59
CA GLY A 628 -23.29 8.34 20.18
C GLY A 628 -24.28 7.62 19.24
N LEU A 629 -23.83 7.12 18.09
CA LEU A 629 -24.70 6.55 17.05
C LEU A 629 -24.97 5.06 17.32
N VAL A 630 -26.24 4.71 17.55
CA VAL A 630 -26.72 3.32 17.63
C VAL A 630 -26.60 2.61 16.27
N ASN A 631 -26.80 1.29 16.24
CA ASN A 631 -26.71 0.49 15.01
C ASN A 631 -27.49 1.10 13.82
N PHE A 632 -26.78 1.41 12.74
CA PHE A 632 -27.33 1.85 11.45
C PHE A 632 -26.87 0.92 10.33
N VAL A 633 -27.64 0.91 9.23
CA VAL A 633 -27.28 0.20 8.00
C VAL A 633 -26.17 0.99 7.28
N ARG A 634 -25.13 0.30 6.84
CA ARG A 634 -24.10 0.83 5.93
C ARG A 634 -24.14 0.03 4.64
N MET A 635 -24.78 0.62 3.64
CA MET A 635 -24.83 0.13 2.28
C MET A 635 -23.57 0.61 1.53
N ILE A 636 -22.97 -0.26 0.73
CA ILE A 636 -21.76 0.02 -0.05
C ILE A 636 -21.98 -0.43 -1.49
N ASN A 637 -21.85 0.48 -2.45
CA ASN A 637 -21.72 0.13 -3.86
C ASN A 637 -20.25 0.02 -4.28
N THR A 638 -19.97 -0.92 -5.18
CA THR A 638 -18.67 -1.13 -5.85
C THR A 638 -18.87 -1.08 -7.37
N CYS A 639 -17.77 -1.13 -8.14
CA CYS A 639 -17.80 -1.16 -9.60
C CYS A 639 -18.31 -2.49 -10.18
N VAL A 640 -18.24 -3.58 -9.41
CA VAL A 640 -18.60 -4.94 -9.81
C VAL A 640 -19.36 -5.62 -8.66
N PRO A 641 -20.53 -6.27 -8.89
CA PRO A 641 -21.35 -6.13 -10.09
C PRO A 641 -21.78 -4.66 -10.28
N ALA A 642 -22.02 -4.25 -11.53
CA ALA A 642 -22.39 -2.86 -11.82
C ALA A 642 -23.74 -2.51 -11.15
N PRO A 643 -23.80 -1.49 -10.26
CA PRO A 643 -25.01 -1.14 -9.55
C PRO A 643 -25.97 -0.37 -10.47
N THR A 644 -27.27 -0.53 -10.24
CA THR A 644 -28.34 0.14 -10.99
C THR A 644 -29.32 0.80 -10.02
N ASN A 645 -30.08 1.79 -10.49
CA ASN A 645 -31.14 2.41 -9.70
C ASN A 645 -32.19 1.39 -9.23
N GLN A 646 -32.54 0.43 -10.09
CA GLN A 646 -33.44 -0.67 -9.77
C GLN A 646 -32.91 -1.52 -8.59
N HIS A 647 -31.61 -1.85 -8.57
CA HIS A 647 -31.01 -2.55 -7.43
C HIS A 647 -31.13 -1.76 -6.12
N MET A 648 -31.09 -0.42 -6.17
CA MET A 648 -31.23 0.44 -4.99
C MET A 648 -32.67 0.46 -4.48
N GLU A 649 -33.65 0.49 -5.38
CA GLU A 649 -35.08 0.39 -5.05
C GLU A 649 -35.40 -0.97 -4.41
N GLN A 650 -35.01 -2.07 -5.07
CA GLN A 650 -35.17 -3.44 -4.55
C GLN A 650 -34.58 -3.63 -3.14
N VAL A 651 -33.45 -2.96 -2.83
CA VAL A 651 -32.84 -2.97 -1.49
C VAL A 651 -33.74 -2.31 -0.45
N LEU A 652 -34.27 -1.12 -0.74
CA LEU A 652 -35.12 -0.39 0.19
C LEU A 652 -36.46 -1.11 0.36
N ASP A 653 -37.08 -1.56 -0.73
CA ASP A 653 -38.34 -2.31 -0.72
C ASP A 653 -38.23 -3.60 0.12
N GLN A 654 -37.10 -4.32 0.01
CA GLN A 654 -36.83 -5.49 0.86
C GLN A 654 -36.60 -5.11 2.34
N LEU A 655 -35.95 -3.98 2.64
CA LEU A 655 -35.79 -3.52 4.03
C LEU A 655 -37.12 -3.15 4.68
N GLU A 656 -38.04 -2.53 3.92
CA GLU A 656 -39.41 -2.26 4.39
C GLU A 656 -40.17 -3.57 4.61
N ALA A 657 -40.16 -4.49 3.65
CA ALA A 657 -40.86 -5.76 3.74
C ALA A 657 -40.36 -6.64 4.91
N LEU A 658 -39.05 -6.68 5.16
CA LEU A 658 -38.44 -7.40 6.28
C LEU A 658 -38.64 -6.68 7.63
N GLY A 659 -39.07 -5.43 7.63
CA GLY A 659 -39.21 -4.56 8.80
C GLY A 659 -40.62 -4.02 9.04
N ALA A 660 -41.64 -4.57 8.40
CA ALA A 660 -43.02 -4.08 8.47
C ALA A 660 -43.73 -4.40 9.81
N ASP A 661 -43.33 -5.49 10.46
CA ASP A 661 -43.85 -6.02 11.72
C ASP A 661 -42.94 -5.74 12.95
N LEU A 662 -41.89 -4.93 12.77
CA LEU A 662 -40.95 -4.53 13.83
C LEU A 662 -41.45 -3.34 14.66
#